data_AF-A0A8J7LF98-F1
#
_entry.id   AF-A0A8J7LF98-F1
#
_cell.length_a   1.000
_cell.length_b   1.000
_cell.length_c   1.000
_cell.angle_alpha   90.00
_cell.angle_beta   90.00
_cell.angle_gamma   90.00
#
_symmetry.space_group_name_H-M   'P 1'
#
loop_
_entity.id
_entity.type
_entity.pdbx_description
1 polymer ?
#
loop_
_entity_poly.entity_id
_entity_poly.type
_entity_poly.pdbx_seq_one_letter_code
_entity_poly.pdbx_strand_id
1 'polypeptide(L)'
;MEIVKSKKKISLAEFANTFFAFGIILIAALLAAELKPNLNLHRAIYSFLASSVLFIPAIYLYILHGKSANKNNYWLLLWIFSFLAYLVHLFYKVLLVPDNIKATFAIHGTAITASELVLALWWGLDISLAWFSDSSATWIEKQRIGVHIYAGLSFLVGTLIGQQGFARILGIILAIAILLSLLVRYHNTRNGRDSEDLPPGSYGLPLIGETIALAWDNHQFYRQRFQKYGSVFKTHLFGKPVIAFIGPEAFTFFLNQEYFTRAKANPQPIQELLDWESLPLLDGSEHRRRKKIILEAFTPQAFDKYIPLIEQTATYYLERWEQLSSFAWIPEYRKLSASLTNALFTGGSPGPESEAVGEIIETFLKGFTSIPINLRWNAYGKALQSRDKLLALIDKAIVQHRQQPQSDMLGLLLTVRGEDGSTLTDEQLRREVLHLFFAAYGGIYISLTYLSLTLAQHPEIMSRARQEVNQYAPSGSLNFAQLQNLVYLKQIAYELRRFYPINAATFFGLVKKETQFQNFRIPQSWGAVGGIHTTMHIPQIFPEPESFQPCRFATEKFASLPENSYVPHGGGARESHRCPGEDLITVLIKVMAVHLLRRYNWELPPQNLELNRNLFPIPRDDLKVKFGTYTENTKQKVS
;
A
#
# COMPACT_ATOMS: atom_id res chain seq x y z
N MET A 1 19.68 1.62 27.74
CA MET A 1 18.75 0.84 28.59
C MET A 1 19.61 0.21 29.68
N GLU A 2 19.85 0.93 30.77
CA GLU A 2 20.54 0.39 31.95
C GLU A 2 19.61 -0.56 32.68
N ILE A 3 19.96 -1.86 32.69
CA ILE A 3 19.22 -2.87 33.44
C ILE A 3 19.80 -2.89 34.86
N VAL A 4 19.01 -2.37 35.81
CA VAL A 4 19.27 -2.48 37.25
C VAL A 4 19.40 -3.96 37.63
N LYS A 5 20.57 -4.33 38.18
CA LYS A 5 20.86 -5.63 38.78
C LYS A 5 19.93 -5.87 39.97
N SER A 6 18.85 -6.60 39.77
CA SER A 6 17.99 -7.11 40.85
C SER A 6 18.27 -8.60 41.05
N LYS A 7 18.98 -8.98 42.11
CA LYS A 7 18.99 -10.37 42.60
C LYS A 7 17.54 -10.86 42.71
N LYS A 8 17.22 -11.98 42.08
CA LYS A 8 15.87 -12.58 42.10
C LYS A 8 15.45 -12.86 43.54
N LYS A 9 14.54 -12.06 44.08
CA LYS A 9 13.90 -12.31 45.38
C LYS A 9 12.53 -12.92 45.11
N ILE A 10 12.47 -14.25 45.04
CA ILE A 10 11.19 -14.96 45.09
C ILE A 10 10.70 -14.90 46.54
N SER A 11 9.52 -14.35 46.77
CA SER A 11 8.91 -14.33 48.10
C SER A 11 8.38 -15.71 48.49
N LEU A 12 8.30 -15.97 49.80
CA LEU A 12 7.71 -17.20 50.33
C LEU A 12 6.27 -17.39 49.84
N ALA A 13 5.51 -16.30 49.70
CA ALA A 13 4.14 -16.33 49.21
C ALA A 13 4.06 -16.75 47.72
N GLU A 14 4.89 -16.17 46.85
CA GLU A 14 4.95 -16.56 45.43
C GLU A 14 5.30 -18.04 45.26
N PHE A 15 6.28 -18.53 46.04
CA PHE A 15 6.64 -19.94 46.06
C PHE A 15 5.49 -20.82 46.56
N ALA A 16 4.92 -20.51 47.73
CA ALA A 16 3.86 -21.29 48.34
C ALA A 16 2.62 -21.39 47.45
N ASN A 17 2.19 -20.29 46.84
CA ASN A 17 1.04 -20.27 45.93
C ASN A 17 1.26 -21.18 44.72
N THR A 18 2.44 -21.09 44.10
CA THR A 18 2.74 -21.86 42.90
C THR A 18 2.94 -23.35 43.23
N PHE A 19 3.61 -23.64 44.36
CA PHE A 19 3.81 -24.99 44.86
C PHE A 19 2.48 -25.68 45.20
N PHE A 20 1.56 -24.97 45.87
CA PHE A 20 0.25 -25.51 46.23
C PHE A 20 -0.58 -25.86 44.99
N ALA A 21 -0.59 -24.98 43.97
CA ALA A 21 -1.25 -25.26 42.70
C ALA A 21 -0.65 -26.50 42.01
N PHE A 22 0.69 -26.58 41.92
CA PHE A 22 1.39 -27.76 41.41
C PHE A 22 1.01 -29.04 42.18
N GLY A 23 1.02 -29.00 43.50
CA GLY A 23 0.69 -30.13 44.36
C GLY A 23 -0.73 -30.65 44.13
N ILE A 24 -1.72 -29.76 44.12
CA ILE A 24 -3.13 -30.15 43.86
C ILE A 24 -3.27 -30.78 42.47
N ILE A 25 -2.72 -30.15 41.45
CA ILE A 25 -2.85 -30.61 40.06
C ILE A 25 -2.20 -31.99 39.91
N LEU A 26 -1.00 -32.18 40.47
CA LEU A 26 -0.29 -33.45 40.39
C LEU A 26 -0.98 -34.56 41.20
N ILE A 27 -1.46 -34.27 42.40
CA ILE A 27 -2.20 -35.24 43.23
C ILE A 27 -3.49 -35.67 42.52
N ALA A 28 -4.27 -34.71 42.01
CA ALA A 28 -5.49 -35.01 41.27
C ALA A 28 -5.20 -35.86 40.02
N ALA A 29 -4.13 -35.56 39.29
CA ALA A 29 -3.68 -36.33 38.14
C ALA A 29 -3.33 -37.78 38.50
N LEU A 30 -2.59 -37.99 39.60
CA LEU A 30 -2.20 -39.34 40.04
C LEU A 30 -3.40 -40.13 40.61
N LEU A 31 -4.30 -39.49 41.35
CA LEU A 31 -5.54 -40.13 41.83
C LEU A 31 -6.47 -40.51 40.68
N ALA A 32 -6.58 -39.66 39.65
CA ALA A 32 -7.36 -39.99 38.45
C ALA A 32 -6.78 -41.21 37.70
N ALA A 33 -5.46 -41.43 37.78
CA ALA A 33 -4.82 -42.60 37.20
C ALA A 33 -5.19 -43.91 37.91
N GLU A 34 -5.42 -43.88 39.23
CA GLU A 34 -5.83 -45.07 40.02
C GLU A 34 -7.19 -45.63 39.59
N LEU A 35 -8.03 -44.79 38.99
CA LEU A 35 -9.36 -45.18 38.51
C LEU A 35 -9.33 -45.87 37.13
N LYS A 36 -8.15 -46.19 36.59
CA LYS A 36 -7.98 -46.66 35.21
C LYS A 36 -7.27 -48.01 35.14
N PRO A 37 -7.61 -48.85 34.14
CA PRO A 37 -7.16 -50.24 34.06
C PRO A 37 -5.66 -50.42 33.79
N ASN A 38 -4.97 -49.40 33.23
CA ASN A 38 -3.52 -49.42 33.05
C ASN A 38 -2.89 -48.28 33.84
N LEU A 39 -2.50 -48.59 35.08
CA LEU A 39 -2.06 -47.59 36.05
C LEU A 39 -0.85 -46.79 35.58
N ASN A 40 0.21 -47.45 35.12
CA ASN A 40 1.44 -46.76 34.70
C ASN A 40 1.23 -45.90 33.45
N LEU A 41 0.48 -46.40 32.47
CA LEU A 41 0.11 -45.63 31.29
C LEU A 41 -0.69 -44.38 31.66
N HIS A 42 -1.69 -44.51 32.53
CA HIS A 42 -2.53 -43.37 32.92
C HIS A 42 -1.79 -42.42 33.86
N ARG A 43 -0.89 -42.90 34.71
CA ARG A 43 0.01 -42.04 35.48
C ARG A 43 0.91 -41.23 34.56
N ALA A 44 1.44 -41.82 33.49
CA ALA A 44 2.18 -41.09 32.47
C ALA A 44 1.30 -40.05 31.74
N ILE A 45 0.09 -40.42 31.31
CA ILE A 45 -0.81 -39.51 30.60
C ILE A 45 -1.25 -38.34 31.48
N TYR A 46 -1.73 -38.60 32.70
CA TYR A 46 -2.24 -37.55 33.58
C TYR A 46 -1.13 -36.66 34.14
N SER A 47 0.10 -37.17 34.36
CA SER A 47 1.22 -36.30 34.74
C SER A 47 1.70 -35.40 33.59
N PHE A 48 1.61 -35.85 32.33
CA PHE A 48 1.81 -34.99 31.16
C PHE A 48 0.76 -33.87 31.08
N LEU A 49 -0.52 -34.19 31.36
CA LEU A 49 -1.58 -33.19 31.41
C LEU A 49 -1.38 -32.21 32.56
N ALA A 50 -0.96 -32.67 33.73
CA ALA A 50 -0.59 -31.81 34.85
C ALA A 50 0.54 -30.83 34.48
N SER A 51 1.57 -31.31 33.79
CA SER A 51 2.65 -30.47 33.27
C SER A 51 2.14 -29.43 32.27
N SER A 52 1.25 -29.84 31.36
CA SER A 52 0.64 -28.98 30.34
C SER A 52 -0.19 -27.84 30.95
N VAL A 53 -0.95 -28.11 32.02
CA VAL A 53 -1.76 -27.10 32.72
C VAL A 53 -0.89 -26.00 33.34
N LEU A 54 0.28 -26.37 33.89
CA LEU A 54 1.25 -25.42 34.45
C LEU A 54 2.09 -24.73 33.37
N PHE A 55 2.30 -25.40 32.24
CA PHE A 55 3.07 -24.89 31.11
C PHE A 55 2.39 -23.71 30.41
N ILE A 56 1.07 -23.77 30.21
CA ILE A 56 0.29 -22.71 29.55
C ILE A 56 0.50 -21.33 30.19
N PRO A 57 0.26 -21.14 31.52
CA PRO A 57 0.50 -19.85 32.16
C PRO A 57 2.00 -19.49 32.22
N ALA A 58 2.92 -20.46 32.24
CA ALA A 58 4.35 -20.19 32.14
C ALA A 58 4.70 -19.53 30.79
N ILE A 59 4.27 -20.12 29.66
CA ILE A 59 4.50 -19.55 28.33
C ILE A 59 3.80 -18.19 28.16
N TYR A 60 2.57 -18.05 28.67
CA TYR A 60 1.86 -16.77 28.67
C TYR A 60 2.68 -15.67 29.35
N LEU A 61 3.16 -15.93 30.57
CA LEU A 61 3.98 -14.96 31.33
C LEU A 61 5.35 -14.72 30.67
N TYR A 62 5.95 -15.74 30.06
CA TYR A 62 7.20 -15.61 29.31
C TYR A 62 7.06 -14.67 28.11
N ILE A 63 6.01 -14.86 27.31
CA ILE A 63 5.74 -14.04 26.12
C ILE A 63 5.41 -12.61 26.56
N LEU A 64 4.65 -12.43 27.63
CA LEU A 64 4.31 -11.13 28.18
C LEU A 64 5.39 -10.51 29.09
N HIS A 65 6.62 -11.03 29.05
CA HIS A 65 7.76 -10.44 29.78
C HIS A 65 7.74 -8.91 29.68
N GLY A 66 7.53 -8.25 30.82
CA GLY A 66 7.31 -6.80 30.86
C GLY A 66 7.42 -6.24 32.28
N LYS A 67 8.45 -5.40 32.48
CA LYS A 67 8.74 -4.41 33.55
C LYS A 67 8.50 -4.76 35.04
N SER A 68 7.86 -5.86 35.40
CA SER A 68 7.48 -6.19 36.78
C SER A 68 8.21 -7.44 37.28
N ALA A 69 8.98 -7.31 38.36
CA ALA A 69 9.70 -8.41 39.00
C ALA A 69 8.80 -9.61 39.36
N ASN A 70 7.58 -9.34 39.84
CA ASN A 70 6.63 -10.39 40.24
C ASN A 70 6.22 -11.30 39.08
N LYS A 71 6.03 -10.75 37.86
CA LYS A 71 5.66 -11.55 36.68
C LYS A 71 6.80 -12.51 36.29
N ASN A 72 8.04 -12.07 36.45
CA ASN A 72 9.22 -12.88 36.18
C ASN A 72 9.38 -14.01 37.22
N ASN A 73 9.05 -13.75 38.48
CA ASN A 73 9.07 -14.78 39.54
C ASN A 73 8.05 -15.88 39.27
N TYR A 74 6.78 -15.51 38.98
CA TYR A 74 5.74 -16.48 38.66
C TYR A 74 6.01 -17.25 37.37
N TRP A 75 6.55 -16.60 36.33
CA TRP A 75 7.02 -17.30 35.13
C TRP A 75 8.01 -18.40 35.50
N LEU A 76 9.07 -18.05 36.25
CA LEU A 76 10.13 -19.00 36.60
C LEU A 76 9.61 -20.16 37.46
N LEU A 77 8.75 -19.89 38.43
CA LEU A 77 8.18 -20.92 39.29
C LEU A 77 7.27 -21.86 38.50
N LEU A 78 6.37 -21.35 37.66
CA LEU A 78 5.50 -22.17 36.81
C LEU A 78 6.31 -22.99 35.80
N TRP A 79 7.38 -22.41 35.25
CA TRP A 79 8.32 -23.11 34.37
C TRP A 79 8.99 -24.30 35.07
N ILE A 80 9.43 -24.11 36.32
CA ILE A 80 10.06 -25.16 37.14
C ILE A 80 9.05 -26.25 37.52
N PHE A 81 7.88 -25.88 38.03
CA PHE A 81 6.89 -26.87 38.47
C PHE A 81 6.26 -27.63 37.30
N SER A 82 6.11 -26.98 36.14
CA SER A 82 5.74 -27.68 34.90
C SER A 82 6.81 -28.71 34.50
N PHE A 83 8.09 -28.36 34.59
CA PHE A 83 9.20 -29.28 34.35
C PHE A 83 9.22 -30.45 35.35
N LEU A 84 8.98 -30.21 36.64
CA LEU A 84 8.91 -31.27 37.64
C LEU A 84 7.77 -32.25 37.35
N ALA A 85 6.57 -31.77 36.98
CA ALA A 85 5.48 -32.63 36.53
C ALA A 85 5.84 -33.42 35.26
N TYR A 86 6.61 -32.81 34.35
CA TYR A 86 7.13 -33.47 33.14
C TYR A 86 8.15 -34.58 33.48
N LEU A 87 9.01 -34.39 34.48
CA LEU A 87 9.91 -35.45 34.95
C LEU A 87 9.14 -36.62 35.56
N VAL A 88 8.04 -36.36 36.27
CA VAL A 88 7.14 -37.42 36.76
C VAL A 88 6.52 -38.19 35.59
N HIS A 89 6.11 -37.48 34.52
CA HIS A 89 5.66 -38.10 33.28
C HIS A 89 6.73 -39.03 32.68
N LEU A 90 7.95 -38.54 32.52
CA LEU A 90 9.06 -39.34 31.99
C LEU A 90 9.41 -40.53 32.87
N PHE A 91 9.33 -40.37 34.20
CA PHE A 91 9.58 -41.46 35.14
C PHE A 91 8.60 -42.63 34.91
N TYR A 92 7.29 -42.35 34.83
CA TYR A 92 6.29 -43.39 34.57
C TYR A 92 6.38 -43.96 33.14
N LYS A 93 6.73 -43.12 32.17
CA LYS A 93 6.80 -43.52 30.76
C LYS A 93 8.05 -44.31 30.40
N VAL A 94 9.20 -43.99 31.00
CA VAL A 94 10.51 -44.52 30.59
C VAL A 94 11.10 -45.49 31.62
N LEU A 95 10.98 -45.19 32.91
CA LEU A 95 11.69 -45.90 33.97
C LEU A 95 10.87 -47.01 34.64
N LEU A 96 9.54 -46.95 34.57
CA LEU A 96 8.63 -47.95 35.14
C LEU A 96 7.97 -48.87 34.09
N VAL A 97 8.43 -48.84 32.85
CA VAL A 97 8.04 -49.84 31.84
C VAL A 97 8.77 -51.15 32.12
N PRO A 98 8.09 -52.31 32.16
CA PRO A 98 8.64 -53.54 32.75
C PRO A 98 9.94 -54.09 32.13
N ASP A 99 10.27 -53.75 30.88
CA ASP A 99 11.29 -54.48 30.08
C ASP A 99 12.41 -53.59 29.49
N ASN A 100 13.07 -52.76 30.31
CA ASN A 100 14.28 -52.00 29.97
C ASN A 100 14.05 -50.85 28.94
N ILE A 101 14.97 -49.87 28.89
CA ILE A 101 14.89 -48.69 28.00
C ILE A 101 14.61 -49.09 26.53
N LYS A 102 15.15 -50.23 26.08
CA LYS A 102 14.94 -50.74 24.72
C LYS A 102 13.46 -51.04 24.40
N ALA A 103 12.68 -51.53 25.36
CA ALA A 103 11.24 -51.78 25.15
C ALA A 103 10.46 -50.46 25.04
N THR A 104 10.81 -49.44 25.81
CA THR A 104 10.20 -48.10 25.72
C THR A 104 10.40 -47.48 24.33
N PHE A 105 11.61 -47.62 23.76
CA PHE A 105 11.89 -47.16 22.40
C PHE A 105 11.14 -47.97 21.33
N ALA A 106 10.89 -49.26 21.57
CA ALA A 106 10.11 -50.12 20.68
C ALA A 106 8.60 -49.80 20.72
N ILE A 107 8.06 -49.44 21.89
CA ILE A 107 6.63 -49.16 22.09
C ILE A 107 6.23 -47.76 21.58
N HIS A 108 7.06 -46.75 21.85
CA HIS A 108 6.72 -45.35 21.57
C HIS A 108 7.38 -44.77 20.32
N GLY A 109 8.29 -45.52 19.69
CA GLY A 109 9.06 -45.07 18.54
C GLY A 109 10.29 -44.26 18.96
N THR A 110 11.42 -44.55 18.31
CA THR A 110 12.74 -44.00 18.65
C THR A 110 12.79 -42.48 18.58
N ALA A 111 12.14 -41.88 17.58
CA ALA A 111 12.14 -40.44 17.38
C ALA A 111 11.39 -39.68 18.49
N ILE A 112 10.25 -40.21 18.97
CA ILE A 112 9.42 -39.57 19.99
C ILE A 112 10.13 -39.63 21.34
N THR A 113 10.60 -40.82 21.74
CA THR A 113 11.30 -41.00 23.02
C THR A 113 12.61 -40.20 23.06
N ALA A 114 13.35 -40.12 21.94
CA ALA A 114 14.54 -39.28 21.86
C ALA A 114 14.21 -37.79 21.99
N SER A 115 13.15 -37.31 21.33
CA SER A 115 12.71 -35.92 21.41
C SER A 115 12.32 -35.52 22.84
N GLU A 116 11.63 -36.39 23.56
CA GLU A 116 11.20 -36.15 24.94
C GLU A 116 12.35 -36.07 25.94
N LEU A 117 13.39 -36.91 25.76
CA LEU A 117 14.62 -36.87 26.55
C LEU A 117 15.46 -35.62 26.24
N VAL A 118 15.56 -35.24 24.96
CA VAL A 118 16.21 -33.99 24.54
C VAL A 118 15.50 -32.78 25.18
N LEU A 119 14.17 -32.75 25.16
CA LEU A 119 13.40 -31.71 25.83
C LEU A 119 13.74 -31.66 27.33
N ALA A 120 13.79 -32.81 28.02
CA ALA A 120 14.08 -32.86 29.45
C ALA A 120 15.45 -32.27 29.79
N LEU A 121 16.48 -32.68 29.05
CA LEU A 121 17.85 -32.19 29.26
C LEU A 121 17.97 -30.70 28.94
N TRP A 122 17.38 -30.25 27.83
CA TRP A 122 17.47 -28.85 27.41
C TRP A 122 16.67 -27.92 28.33
N TRP A 123 15.51 -28.36 28.81
CA TRP A 123 14.70 -27.62 29.77
C TRP A 123 15.38 -27.54 31.15
N GLY A 124 15.96 -28.65 31.63
CA GLY A 124 16.77 -28.65 32.86
C GLY A 124 17.96 -27.68 32.78
N LEU A 125 18.64 -27.61 31.63
CA LEU A 125 19.69 -26.64 31.38
C LEU A 125 19.19 -25.19 31.46
N ASP A 126 18.04 -24.86 30.86
CA ASP A 126 17.47 -23.51 30.93
C ASP A 126 17.07 -23.11 32.35
N ILE A 127 16.50 -24.02 33.14
CA ILE A 127 16.20 -23.78 34.56
C ILE A 127 17.49 -23.51 35.34
N SER A 128 18.54 -24.28 35.08
CA SER A 128 19.84 -24.10 35.73
C SER A 128 20.44 -22.74 35.37
N LEU A 129 20.42 -22.38 34.09
CA LEU A 129 20.86 -21.05 33.63
C LEU A 129 19.97 -19.94 34.18
N ALA A 130 18.68 -20.17 34.41
CA ALA A 130 17.81 -19.19 35.03
C ALA A 130 18.18 -18.93 36.50
N TRP A 131 18.73 -19.89 37.24
CA TRP A 131 19.13 -19.70 38.64
C TRP A 131 20.56 -19.24 38.83
N PHE A 132 21.48 -19.74 38.01
CA PHE A 132 22.91 -19.56 38.21
C PHE A 132 23.57 -18.57 37.25
N SER A 133 22.86 -18.13 36.20
CA SER A 133 23.38 -17.12 35.28
C SER A 133 22.65 -15.79 35.45
N ASP A 134 23.42 -14.77 35.85
CA ASP A 134 23.01 -13.36 35.84
C ASP A 134 23.30 -12.68 34.50
N SER A 135 23.76 -13.42 33.47
CA SER A 135 24.30 -12.80 32.26
C SER A 135 23.19 -12.34 31.31
N SER A 136 23.30 -11.11 30.83
CA SER A 136 22.54 -10.58 29.69
C SER A 136 23.08 -11.08 28.34
N ALA A 137 23.78 -12.22 28.33
CA ALA A 137 24.41 -12.72 27.12
C ALA A 137 23.35 -13.18 26.12
N THR A 138 23.48 -12.69 24.89
CA THR A 138 22.53 -12.93 23.79
C THR A 138 22.34 -14.42 23.47
N TRP A 139 23.32 -15.27 23.77
CA TRP A 139 23.21 -16.72 23.57
C TRP A 139 22.26 -17.39 24.57
N ILE A 140 22.21 -16.94 25.83
CA ILE A 140 21.28 -17.47 26.84
C ILE A 140 19.85 -17.11 26.46
N GLU A 141 19.64 -15.88 25.96
CA GLU A 141 18.33 -15.46 25.46
C GLU A 141 17.88 -16.31 24.26
N LYS A 142 18.76 -16.53 23.27
CA LYS A 142 18.47 -17.38 22.11
C LYS A 142 18.16 -18.83 22.51
N GLN A 143 18.95 -19.41 23.40
CA GLN A 143 18.74 -20.76 23.91
C GLN A 143 17.42 -20.86 24.70
N ARG A 144 17.09 -19.86 25.53
CA ARG A 144 15.82 -19.80 26.25
C ARG A 144 14.63 -19.73 25.29
N ILE A 145 14.69 -18.85 24.28
CA ILE A 145 13.65 -18.77 23.24
C ILE A 145 13.51 -20.13 22.54
N GLY A 146 14.64 -20.76 22.20
CA GLY A 146 14.68 -22.08 21.56
C GLY A 146 13.96 -23.16 22.36
N VAL A 147 14.27 -23.29 23.67
CA VAL A 147 13.63 -24.32 24.50
C VAL A 147 12.14 -24.05 24.74
N HIS A 148 11.72 -22.78 24.83
CA HIS A 148 10.29 -22.44 24.99
C HIS A 148 9.49 -22.81 23.72
N ILE A 149 10.05 -22.54 22.53
CA ILE A 149 9.45 -22.95 21.26
C ILE A 149 9.41 -24.48 21.15
N TYR A 150 10.52 -25.15 21.46
CA TYR A 150 10.62 -26.60 21.37
C TYR A 150 9.65 -27.31 22.32
N ALA A 151 9.57 -26.86 23.58
CA ALA A 151 8.59 -27.35 24.54
C ALA A 151 7.16 -27.06 24.06
N GLY A 152 6.88 -25.84 23.59
CA GLY A 152 5.55 -25.45 23.12
C GLY A 152 5.05 -26.31 21.97
N LEU A 153 5.91 -26.57 20.98
CA LEU A 153 5.61 -27.49 19.88
C LEU A 153 5.41 -28.93 20.38
N SER A 154 6.24 -29.40 21.31
CA SER A 154 6.14 -30.75 21.86
C SER A 154 4.81 -30.96 22.59
N PHE A 155 4.38 -30.01 23.43
CA PHE A 155 3.08 -30.05 24.09
C PHE A 155 1.91 -29.93 23.11
N LEU A 156 2.01 -29.04 22.11
CA LEU A 156 0.97 -28.84 21.11
C LEU A 156 0.78 -30.11 20.25
N VAL A 157 1.87 -30.70 19.78
CA VAL A 157 1.86 -31.95 19.00
C VAL A 157 1.34 -33.11 19.86
N GLY A 158 1.84 -33.26 21.09
CA GLY A 158 1.42 -34.33 22.01
C GLY A 158 -0.07 -34.27 22.37
N THR A 159 -0.63 -33.07 22.54
CA THR A 159 -2.05 -32.86 22.87
C THR A 159 -2.99 -32.91 21.66
N LEU A 160 -2.53 -32.53 20.46
CA LEU A 160 -3.36 -32.54 19.23
C LEU A 160 -3.35 -33.87 18.49
N ILE A 161 -2.22 -34.58 18.45
CA ILE A 161 -2.06 -35.82 17.66
C ILE A 161 -2.38 -37.06 18.49
N GLY A 162 -2.10 -37.05 19.80
CA GLY A 162 -2.06 -38.27 20.61
C GLY A 162 -3.30 -38.59 21.46
N GLN A 163 -4.27 -37.69 21.61
CA GLN A 163 -5.30 -37.81 22.67
C GLN A 163 -6.67 -37.26 22.25
N GLN A 164 -7.77 -37.93 22.63
CA GLN A 164 -9.15 -37.43 22.48
C GLN A 164 -9.67 -36.78 23.78
N GLY A 165 -10.68 -35.91 23.68
CA GLY A 165 -11.31 -35.27 24.85
C GLY A 165 -10.49 -34.14 25.47
N PHE A 166 -10.31 -34.16 26.79
CA PHE A 166 -9.73 -33.06 27.59
C PHE A 166 -8.34 -32.60 27.13
N ALA A 167 -7.49 -33.52 26.67
CA ALA A 167 -6.14 -33.19 26.17
C ALA A 167 -6.16 -32.31 24.90
N ARG A 168 -7.06 -32.59 23.96
CA ARG A 168 -7.22 -31.80 22.72
C ARG A 168 -7.70 -30.39 23.03
N ILE A 169 -8.59 -30.24 24.03
CA ILE A 169 -9.03 -28.94 24.54
C ILE A 169 -7.83 -28.15 25.08
N LEU A 170 -6.95 -28.81 25.84
CA LEU A 170 -5.74 -28.19 26.39
C LEU A 170 -4.76 -27.73 25.29
N GLY A 171 -4.60 -28.51 24.22
CA GLY A 171 -3.82 -28.13 23.04
C GLY A 171 -4.38 -26.90 22.32
N ILE A 172 -5.71 -26.81 22.18
CA ILE A 172 -6.39 -25.64 21.63
C ILE A 172 -6.20 -24.42 22.54
N ILE A 173 -6.36 -24.58 23.85
CA ILE A 173 -6.12 -23.50 24.83
C ILE A 173 -4.68 -22.99 24.75
N LEU A 174 -3.70 -23.89 24.65
CA LEU A 174 -2.29 -23.52 24.49
C LEU A 174 -2.06 -22.70 23.21
N ALA A 175 -2.63 -23.13 22.08
CA ALA A 175 -2.53 -22.40 20.81
C ALA A 175 -3.17 -21.00 20.92
N ILE A 176 -4.36 -20.89 21.50
CA ILE A 176 -5.05 -19.61 21.73
C ILE A 176 -4.24 -18.72 22.68
N ALA A 177 -3.71 -19.27 23.78
CA ALA A 177 -2.92 -18.52 24.74
C ALA A 177 -1.64 -17.96 24.12
N ILE A 178 -0.93 -18.75 23.28
CA ILE A 178 0.24 -18.28 22.53
C ILE A 178 -0.16 -17.15 21.57
N LEU A 179 -1.22 -17.33 20.78
CA LEU A 179 -1.71 -16.31 19.85
C LEU A 179 -2.10 -15.02 20.57
N LEU A 180 -2.91 -15.10 21.63
CA LEU A 180 -3.30 -13.94 22.43
C LEU A 180 -2.11 -13.24 23.07
N SER A 181 -1.13 -14.01 23.59
CA SER A 181 0.08 -13.44 24.20
C SER A 181 0.92 -12.70 23.16
N LEU A 182 1.08 -13.27 21.96
CA LEU A 182 1.78 -12.61 20.86
C LEU A 182 1.05 -11.34 20.41
N LEU A 183 -0.28 -11.36 20.34
CA LEU A 183 -1.11 -10.19 20.04
C LEU A 183 -0.96 -9.08 21.09
N VAL A 184 -1.01 -9.43 22.38
CA VAL A 184 -0.87 -8.49 23.49
C VAL A 184 0.57 -7.95 23.58
N ARG A 185 1.59 -8.80 23.46
CA ARG A 185 3.01 -8.35 23.41
C ARG A 185 3.22 -7.41 22.23
N TYR A 186 2.69 -7.76 21.07
CA TYR A 186 2.72 -6.91 19.90
C TYR A 186 2.06 -5.55 20.17
N HIS A 187 0.84 -5.54 20.70
CA HIS A 187 0.13 -4.30 21.05
C HIS A 187 0.91 -3.44 22.05
N ASN A 188 1.46 -4.05 23.11
CA ASN A 188 2.20 -3.37 24.16
C ASN A 188 3.56 -2.81 23.69
N THR A 189 4.30 -3.56 22.86
CA THR A 189 5.56 -3.05 22.28
C THR A 189 5.36 -1.88 21.32
N ARG A 190 4.15 -1.76 20.77
CA ARG A 190 3.81 -0.75 19.77
C ARG A 190 3.20 0.50 20.40
N ASN A 191 2.28 0.33 21.35
CA ASN A 191 1.72 1.42 22.15
C ASN A 191 2.71 1.96 23.18
N GLY A 192 3.60 1.13 23.71
CA GLY A 192 4.69 1.57 24.60
C GLY A 192 5.76 2.43 23.92
N ARG A 193 5.62 2.70 22.61
CA ARG A 193 6.42 3.63 21.82
C ARG A 193 5.69 4.93 21.47
N ASP A 194 4.42 5.07 21.84
CA ASP A 194 3.68 6.32 21.66
C ASP A 194 4.08 7.30 22.77
N SER A 195 5.21 7.98 22.56
CA SER A 195 5.56 9.17 23.30
C SER A 195 4.58 10.29 22.93
N GLU A 196 4.23 11.15 23.90
CA GLU A 196 3.29 12.27 23.71
C GLU A 196 3.71 13.25 22.60
N ASP A 197 4.96 13.16 22.14
CA ASP A 197 5.51 13.95 21.06
C ASP A 197 5.28 13.35 19.65
N LEU A 198 4.73 12.14 19.48
CA LEU A 198 4.43 11.61 18.14
C LEU A 198 3.09 12.13 17.61
N PRO A 199 2.91 12.25 16.27
CA PRO A 199 1.61 12.58 15.72
C PRO A 199 0.52 11.61 16.19
N PRO A 200 -0.71 12.08 16.43
CA PRO A 200 -1.83 11.21 16.78
C PRO A 200 -2.08 10.18 15.66
N GLY A 201 -2.66 9.03 16.00
CA GLY A 201 -3.03 8.05 14.98
C GLY A 201 -2.94 6.60 15.43
N SER A 202 -3.29 5.69 14.52
CA SER A 202 -3.40 4.26 14.81
C SER A 202 -2.42 3.44 14.00
N TYR A 203 -1.80 2.49 14.67
CA TYR A 203 -0.93 1.49 14.08
C TYR A 203 -1.68 0.34 13.38
N GLY A 204 -3.00 0.25 13.57
CA GLY A 204 -3.85 -0.78 12.96
C GLY A 204 -3.55 -2.20 13.44
N LEU A 205 -3.88 -3.18 12.60
CA LEU A 205 -3.70 -4.60 12.88
C LEU A 205 -2.22 -5.00 12.99
N PRO A 206 -1.91 -6.11 13.68
CA PRO A 206 -0.55 -6.64 13.72
C PRO A 206 0.02 -6.99 12.36
N LEU A 207 1.30 -6.64 12.16
CA LEU A 207 2.10 -6.82 10.93
C LEU A 207 1.62 -6.00 9.72
N ILE A 208 0.33 -6.09 9.38
CA ILE A 208 -0.25 -5.46 8.19
C ILE A 208 -0.71 -4.02 8.42
N GLY A 209 -0.84 -3.58 9.67
CA GLY A 209 -1.27 -2.24 10.03
C GLY A 209 -2.66 -1.89 9.50
N GLU A 210 -2.77 -0.75 8.83
CA GLU A 210 -4.02 -0.28 8.20
C GLU A 210 -4.02 -0.48 6.68
N THR A 211 -3.09 -1.28 6.14
CA THR A 211 -2.92 -1.49 4.69
C THR A 211 -4.19 -2.01 4.00
N ILE A 212 -4.95 -2.88 4.65
CA ILE A 212 -6.22 -3.39 4.10
C ILE A 212 -7.25 -2.26 3.98
N ALA A 213 -7.35 -1.39 4.98
CA ALA A 213 -8.27 -0.26 4.95
C ALA A 213 -7.90 0.72 3.83
N LEU A 214 -6.60 0.96 3.62
CA LEU A 214 -6.11 1.76 2.49
C LEU A 214 -6.46 1.13 1.13
N ALA A 215 -6.23 -0.18 0.99
CA ALA A 215 -6.51 -0.90 -0.26
C ALA A 215 -8.01 -0.98 -0.57
N TRP A 216 -8.86 -0.95 0.46
CA TRP A 216 -10.31 -0.98 0.30
C TRP A 216 -10.87 0.35 -0.20
N ASP A 217 -10.43 1.49 0.34
CA ASP A 217 -10.88 2.81 -0.10
C ASP A 217 -9.83 3.87 0.24
N ASN A 218 -8.94 4.17 -0.71
CA ASN A 218 -7.81 5.04 -0.46
C ASN A 218 -8.23 6.51 -0.19
N HIS A 219 -9.31 7.01 -0.83
CA HIS A 219 -9.80 8.37 -0.64
C HIS A 219 -10.44 8.53 0.74
N GLN A 220 -11.34 7.63 1.13
CA GLN A 220 -11.96 7.67 2.45
C GLN A 220 -10.96 7.39 3.56
N PHE A 221 -9.94 6.55 3.31
CA PHE A 221 -8.89 6.24 4.28
C PHE A 221 -8.24 7.51 4.84
N TYR A 222 -7.74 8.40 3.96
CA TYR A 222 -7.07 9.63 4.38
C TYR A 222 -8.08 10.65 4.93
N ARG A 223 -9.27 10.76 4.32
CA ARG A 223 -10.31 11.71 4.75
C ARG A 223 -10.78 11.43 6.19
N GLN A 224 -11.10 10.19 6.51
CA GLN A 224 -11.56 9.80 7.85
C GLN A 224 -10.48 10.01 8.91
N ARG A 225 -9.22 9.76 8.57
CA ARG A 225 -8.09 9.97 9.49
C ARG A 225 -7.77 11.44 9.68
N PHE A 226 -7.86 12.24 8.63
CA PHE A 226 -7.77 13.69 8.73
C PHE A 226 -8.87 14.26 9.64
N GLN A 227 -10.12 13.84 9.47
CA GLN A 227 -11.23 14.27 10.33
C GLN A 227 -11.02 13.89 11.81
N LYS A 228 -10.38 12.74 12.06
CA LYS A 228 -10.16 12.23 13.42
C LYS A 228 -8.91 12.78 14.10
N TYR A 229 -7.82 12.94 13.36
CA TYR A 229 -6.48 13.21 13.90
C TYR A 229 -5.89 14.55 13.46
N GLY A 230 -6.50 15.23 12.47
CA GLY A 230 -6.03 16.49 11.92
C GLY A 230 -5.02 16.35 10.78
N SER A 231 -4.31 17.45 10.51
CA SER A 231 -3.40 17.63 9.37
C SER A 231 -2.19 16.70 9.35
N VAL A 232 -1.77 16.18 10.51
CA VAL A 232 -0.63 15.28 10.63
C VAL A 232 -0.99 14.11 11.52
N PHE A 233 -0.87 12.89 11.00
CA PHE A 233 -1.18 11.69 11.76
C PHE A 233 -0.28 10.51 11.41
N LYS A 234 -0.04 9.63 12.39
CA LYS A 234 0.66 8.37 12.19
C LYS A 234 -0.28 7.23 11.79
N THR A 235 0.22 6.37 10.92
CA THR A 235 -0.40 5.11 10.54
C THR A 235 0.67 4.04 10.33
N HIS A 236 0.29 2.86 9.86
CA HIS A 236 1.23 1.83 9.45
C HIS A 236 0.74 1.12 8.20
N LEU A 237 1.55 1.23 7.17
CA LEU A 237 1.23 0.79 5.83
C LEU A 237 2.39 -0.07 5.33
N PHE A 238 2.07 -1.17 4.65
CA PHE A 238 3.06 -2.05 4.02
C PHE A 238 4.18 -2.51 4.98
N GLY A 239 3.82 -2.79 6.24
CA GLY A 239 4.77 -3.26 7.26
C GLY A 239 5.66 -2.18 7.89
N LYS A 240 5.43 -0.89 7.59
CA LYS A 240 6.23 0.23 8.09
C LYS A 240 5.37 1.33 8.73
N PRO A 241 5.88 2.02 9.76
CA PRO A 241 5.22 3.22 10.28
C PRO A 241 5.30 4.35 9.26
N VAL A 242 4.19 5.08 9.09
CA VAL A 242 4.04 6.15 8.09
C VAL A 242 3.38 7.36 8.73
N ILE A 243 3.79 8.57 8.35
CA ILE A 243 3.14 9.83 8.74
C ILE A 243 2.47 10.44 7.50
N ALA A 244 1.19 10.76 7.62
CA ALA A 244 0.47 11.48 6.58
C ALA A 244 0.50 12.98 6.87
N PHE A 245 0.70 13.78 5.83
CA PHE A 245 0.72 15.24 5.86
C PHE A 245 -0.37 15.77 4.92
N ILE A 246 -1.37 16.45 5.49
CA ILE A 246 -2.59 16.88 4.79
C ILE A 246 -2.86 18.34 5.09
N GLY A 247 -3.22 19.10 4.06
CA GLY A 247 -3.38 20.55 4.13
C GLY A 247 -2.11 21.30 3.72
N PRO A 248 -2.23 22.58 3.35
CA PRO A 248 -1.16 23.34 2.70
C PRO A 248 0.17 23.33 3.45
N GLU A 249 0.15 23.65 4.75
CA GLU A 249 1.34 23.75 5.59
C GLU A 249 2.04 22.38 5.76
N ALA A 250 1.28 21.35 6.13
CA ALA A 250 1.81 20.00 6.32
C ALA A 250 2.32 19.40 5.00
N PHE A 251 1.59 19.58 3.90
CA PHE A 251 2.00 19.11 2.59
C PHE A 251 3.28 19.80 2.13
N THR A 252 3.41 21.12 2.38
CA THR A 252 4.64 21.89 2.10
C THR A 252 5.82 21.34 2.90
N PHE A 253 5.63 21.00 4.18
CA PHE A 253 6.66 20.37 4.99
C PHE A 253 7.11 19.02 4.41
N PHE A 254 6.18 18.17 3.95
CA PHE A 254 6.49 16.89 3.29
C PHE A 254 7.29 17.03 1.97
N LEU A 255 7.16 18.17 1.30
CA LEU A 255 7.91 18.47 0.07
C LEU A 255 9.36 18.90 0.32
N ASN A 256 9.73 19.17 1.58
CA ASN A 256 11.08 19.60 1.91
C ASN A 256 12.11 18.45 1.77
N GLN A 257 12.97 18.56 0.75
CA GLN A 257 14.01 17.56 0.41
C GLN A 257 15.15 17.48 1.45
N GLU A 258 15.26 18.45 2.36
CA GLU A 258 16.18 18.36 3.49
C GLU A 258 15.76 17.22 4.44
N TYR A 259 14.46 17.09 4.69
CA TYR A 259 13.89 16.15 5.66
C TYR A 259 13.38 14.87 5.03
N PHE A 260 12.88 14.91 3.79
CA PHE A 260 12.25 13.77 3.15
C PHE A 260 13.00 13.35 1.89
N THR A 261 13.00 12.04 1.60
CA THR A 261 13.46 11.52 0.31
C THR A 261 12.46 10.57 -0.34
N ARG A 262 12.35 10.54 -1.67
CA ARG A 262 11.56 9.53 -2.41
C ARG A 262 12.37 8.27 -2.71
N ALA A 263 13.69 8.36 -2.70
CA ALA A 263 14.58 7.23 -2.91
C ALA A 263 14.33 6.12 -1.87
N LYS A 264 14.08 4.90 -2.34
CA LYS A 264 13.83 3.69 -1.51
C LYS A 264 12.64 3.81 -0.55
N ALA A 265 11.77 4.81 -0.72
CA ALA A 265 10.66 5.08 0.19
C ALA A 265 9.43 4.21 -0.09
N ASN A 266 9.21 3.85 -1.36
CA ASN A 266 8.03 3.10 -1.78
C ASN A 266 8.15 1.60 -1.47
N PRO A 267 7.03 0.86 -1.37
CA PRO A 267 7.05 -0.59 -1.28
C PRO A 267 7.83 -1.23 -2.43
N GLN A 268 8.56 -2.31 -2.16
CA GLN A 268 9.34 -3.05 -3.17
C GLN A 268 8.55 -3.37 -4.46
N PRO A 269 7.27 -3.77 -4.41
CA PRO A 269 6.53 -4.09 -5.64
C PRO A 269 6.36 -2.90 -6.58
N ILE A 270 6.18 -1.69 -6.04
CA ILE A 270 6.11 -0.46 -6.84
C ILE A 270 7.47 -0.19 -7.51
N GLN A 271 8.56 -0.41 -6.77
CA GLN A 271 9.93 -0.20 -7.28
C GLN A 271 10.30 -1.23 -8.36
N GLU A 272 9.89 -2.48 -8.20
CA GLU A 272 10.11 -3.54 -9.19
C GLU A 272 9.31 -3.28 -10.49
N LEU A 273 8.04 -2.90 -10.37
CA LEU A 273 7.18 -2.63 -11.54
C LEU A 273 7.61 -1.38 -12.31
N LEU A 274 7.91 -0.27 -11.63
CA LEU A 274 8.28 1.00 -12.27
C LEU A 274 9.76 1.10 -12.65
N ASP A 275 10.59 0.14 -12.24
CA ASP A 275 12.05 0.24 -12.22
C ASP A 275 12.59 1.19 -11.11
N TRP A 276 13.53 0.67 -10.32
CA TRP A 276 14.09 1.31 -9.12
C TRP A 276 14.74 2.67 -9.37
N GLU A 277 15.13 2.96 -10.61
CA GLU A 277 15.77 4.21 -11.00
C GLU A 277 14.92 5.05 -11.93
N SER A 278 13.61 4.80 -12.02
CA SER A 278 12.67 5.70 -12.70
C SER A 278 12.49 7.01 -11.92
N LEU A 279 12.20 8.10 -12.62
CA LEU A 279 12.05 9.44 -12.06
C LEU A 279 11.23 9.53 -10.76
N PRO A 280 10.04 8.93 -10.60
CA PRO A 280 9.25 9.08 -9.36
C PRO A 280 9.90 8.43 -8.13
N LEU A 281 10.91 7.56 -8.33
CA LEU A 281 11.61 6.82 -7.28
C LEU A 281 13.03 7.33 -7.03
N LEU A 282 13.50 8.30 -7.82
CA LEU A 282 14.78 8.97 -7.62
C LEU A 282 14.66 10.16 -6.67
N ASP A 283 15.81 10.68 -6.26
CA ASP A 283 15.91 11.94 -5.52
C ASP A 283 17.25 12.64 -5.77
N GLY A 284 17.44 13.83 -5.20
CA GLY A 284 18.71 14.54 -5.18
C GLY A 284 19.10 15.13 -6.53
N SER A 285 20.40 15.17 -6.81
CA SER A 285 20.94 15.73 -8.06
C SER A 285 20.49 14.93 -9.29
N GLU A 286 20.48 13.60 -9.21
CA GLU A 286 20.12 12.76 -10.35
C GLU A 286 18.65 12.89 -10.73
N HIS A 287 17.74 12.93 -9.75
CA HIS A 287 16.34 13.26 -10.01
C HIS A 287 16.20 14.62 -10.68
N ARG A 288 16.80 15.67 -10.11
CA ARG A 288 16.69 17.04 -10.65
C ARG A 288 17.22 17.13 -12.08
N ARG A 289 18.35 16.49 -12.37
CA ARG A 289 18.95 16.43 -13.72
C ARG A 289 17.99 15.80 -14.71
N ARG A 290 17.52 14.58 -14.44
CA ARG A 290 16.58 13.88 -15.35
C ARG A 290 15.25 14.62 -15.48
N LYS A 291 14.74 15.16 -14.37
CA LYS A 291 13.50 15.93 -14.33
C LYS A 291 13.54 17.12 -15.28
N LYS A 292 14.62 17.90 -15.25
CA LYS A 292 14.81 19.04 -16.16
C LYS A 292 14.79 18.62 -17.63
N ILE A 293 15.54 17.57 -17.99
CA ILE A 293 15.55 17.05 -19.36
C ILE A 293 14.15 16.61 -19.80
N ILE A 294 13.42 15.89 -18.95
CA ILE A 294 12.06 15.43 -19.25
C ILE A 294 11.10 16.60 -19.42
N LEU A 295 11.21 17.66 -18.62
CA LEU A 295 10.35 18.85 -18.70
C LEU A 295 10.44 19.57 -20.05
N GLU A 296 11.56 19.47 -20.78
CA GLU A 296 11.69 20.02 -22.14
C GLU A 296 10.69 19.39 -23.14
N ALA A 297 10.29 18.13 -22.89
CA ALA A 297 9.25 17.45 -23.66
C ALA A 297 7.81 17.85 -23.23
N PHE A 298 7.65 18.78 -22.28
CA PHE A 298 6.36 19.28 -21.79
C PHE A 298 6.26 20.81 -21.89
N THR A 299 6.95 21.40 -22.87
CA THR A 299 6.91 22.84 -23.16
C THR A 299 5.77 23.21 -24.11
N PRO A 300 5.34 24.48 -24.15
CA PRO A 300 4.40 24.99 -25.16
C PRO A 300 4.75 24.57 -26.60
N GLN A 301 6.03 24.69 -26.96
CA GLN A 301 6.54 24.34 -28.29
C GLN A 301 6.49 22.83 -28.56
N ALA A 302 6.67 22.00 -27.53
CA ALA A 302 6.46 20.55 -27.65
C ALA A 302 4.97 20.23 -27.85
N PHE A 303 4.06 20.92 -27.17
CA PHE A 303 2.63 20.69 -27.32
C PHE A 303 2.11 20.97 -28.73
N ASP A 304 2.62 21.99 -29.44
CA ASP A 304 2.27 22.22 -30.85
C ASP A 304 2.59 21.02 -31.75
N LYS A 305 3.60 20.21 -31.41
CA LYS A 305 3.95 18.97 -32.13
C LYS A 305 3.01 17.80 -31.79
N TYR A 306 2.46 17.78 -30.58
CA TYR A 306 1.60 16.68 -30.10
C TYR A 306 0.12 16.91 -30.42
N ILE A 307 -0.33 18.16 -30.48
CA ILE A 307 -1.74 18.49 -30.73
C ILE A 307 -2.30 17.80 -31.98
N PRO A 308 -1.62 17.80 -33.15
CA PRO A 308 -2.13 17.10 -34.33
C PRO A 308 -2.39 15.60 -34.09
N LEU A 309 -1.50 14.93 -33.36
CA LEU A 309 -1.65 13.52 -33.02
C LEU A 309 -2.79 13.28 -32.03
N ILE A 310 -2.95 14.18 -31.05
CA ILE A 310 -4.06 14.17 -30.10
C ILE A 310 -5.39 14.37 -30.84
N GLU A 311 -5.47 15.32 -31.76
CA GLU A 311 -6.66 15.60 -32.57
C GLU A 311 -7.00 14.43 -33.49
N GLN A 312 -6.00 13.84 -34.15
CA GLN A 312 -6.18 12.65 -34.98
C GLN A 312 -6.78 11.49 -34.16
N THR A 313 -6.23 11.25 -32.98
CA THR A 313 -6.72 10.19 -32.09
C THR A 313 -8.14 10.51 -31.61
N ALA A 314 -8.39 11.73 -31.15
CA ALA A 314 -9.72 12.14 -30.68
C ALA A 314 -10.78 12.01 -31.79
N THR A 315 -10.46 12.45 -33.01
CA THR A 315 -11.37 12.40 -34.16
C THR A 315 -11.73 10.96 -34.52
N TYR A 316 -10.75 10.06 -34.58
CA TYR A 316 -10.97 8.64 -34.85
C TYR A 316 -11.99 8.02 -33.88
N TYR A 317 -11.83 8.26 -32.57
CA TYR A 317 -12.75 7.71 -31.57
C TYR A 317 -14.12 8.40 -31.58
N LEU A 318 -14.18 9.71 -31.83
CA LEU A 318 -15.45 10.44 -31.91
C LEU A 318 -16.30 9.97 -33.10
N GLU A 319 -15.70 9.75 -34.27
CA GLU A 319 -16.38 9.19 -35.45
C GLU A 319 -16.89 7.77 -35.19
N ARG A 320 -16.08 6.95 -34.51
CA ARG A 320 -16.50 5.62 -34.06
C ARG A 320 -17.69 5.69 -33.09
N TRP A 321 -17.67 6.62 -32.14
CA TRP A 321 -18.77 6.77 -31.16
C TRP A 321 -20.06 7.27 -31.78
N GLU A 322 -19.97 8.13 -32.80
CA GLU A 322 -21.11 8.56 -33.61
C GLU A 322 -21.80 7.36 -34.27
N GLN A 323 -21.02 6.42 -34.83
CA GLN A 323 -21.56 5.19 -35.42
C GLN A 323 -22.18 4.25 -34.39
N LEU A 324 -21.59 4.17 -33.19
CA LEU A 324 -22.11 3.32 -32.12
C LEU A 324 -23.45 3.83 -31.58
N SER A 325 -23.63 5.15 -31.49
CA SER A 325 -24.80 5.88 -30.98
C SER A 325 -25.23 5.60 -29.53
N SER A 326 -25.09 4.37 -29.03
CA SER A 326 -25.35 3.96 -27.65
C SER A 326 -24.29 2.94 -27.21
N PHE A 327 -23.46 3.31 -26.23
CA PHE A 327 -22.34 2.49 -25.78
C PHE A 327 -21.92 2.87 -24.36
N ALA A 328 -20.80 2.32 -23.86
CA ALA A 328 -20.19 2.69 -22.59
C ALA A 328 -18.85 3.40 -22.83
N TRP A 329 -18.69 4.59 -22.26
CA TRP A 329 -17.53 5.44 -22.53
C TRP A 329 -16.23 4.90 -21.94
N ILE A 330 -16.27 4.27 -20.76
CA ILE A 330 -15.04 3.86 -20.08
C ILE A 330 -14.20 2.87 -20.89
N PRO A 331 -14.77 1.77 -21.44
CA PRO A 331 -14.03 0.88 -22.34
C PRO A 331 -13.43 1.60 -23.55
N GLU A 332 -14.14 2.56 -24.13
CA GLU A 332 -13.67 3.30 -25.29
C GLU A 332 -12.58 4.33 -24.93
N TYR A 333 -12.69 5.00 -23.77
CA TYR A 333 -11.63 5.87 -23.27
C TYR A 333 -10.36 5.09 -22.91
N ARG A 334 -10.47 3.85 -22.44
CA ARG A 334 -9.31 2.96 -22.24
C ARG A 334 -8.60 2.67 -23.55
N LYS A 335 -9.35 2.36 -24.62
CA LYS A 335 -8.80 2.18 -25.97
C LYS A 335 -8.15 3.45 -26.49
N LEU A 336 -8.84 4.59 -26.41
CA LEU A 336 -8.31 5.90 -26.78
C LEU A 336 -7.00 6.20 -26.06
N SER A 337 -6.99 5.97 -24.74
CA SER A 337 -5.81 6.18 -23.93
C SER A 337 -4.66 5.24 -24.28
N ALA A 338 -4.91 3.96 -24.57
CA ALA A 338 -3.90 3.04 -25.07
C ALA A 338 -3.34 3.52 -26.41
N SER A 339 -4.22 3.88 -27.35
CA SER A 339 -3.82 4.39 -28.67
C SER A 339 -2.95 5.63 -28.56
N LEU A 340 -3.36 6.61 -27.75
CA LEU A 340 -2.64 7.86 -27.60
C LEU A 340 -1.31 7.67 -26.85
N THR A 341 -1.29 6.83 -25.82
CA THR A 341 -0.06 6.49 -25.08
C THR A 341 0.95 5.84 -26.02
N ASN A 342 0.54 4.82 -26.77
CA ASN A 342 1.40 4.15 -27.76
C ASN A 342 1.90 5.15 -28.82
N ALA A 343 1.02 6.01 -29.32
CA ALA A 343 1.39 6.98 -30.33
C ALA A 343 2.37 8.06 -29.84
N LEU A 344 2.22 8.55 -28.61
CA LEU A 344 3.11 9.56 -28.04
C LEU A 344 4.50 9.00 -27.73
N PHE A 345 4.57 7.76 -27.24
CA PHE A 345 5.79 7.23 -26.65
C PHE A 345 6.55 6.23 -27.52
N THR A 346 5.99 5.81 -28.64
CA THR A 346 6.59 4.76 -29.48
C THR A 346 6.37 4.96 -30.97
N GLY A 347 5.85 6.11 -31.41
CA GLY A 347 5.53 6.38 -32.81
C GLY A 347 4.42 5.50 -33.39
N GLY A 348 3.61 4.87 -32.55
CA GLY A 348 2.48 4.04 -32.99
C GLY A 348 1.41 4.88 -33.70
N SER A 349 0.70 4.29 -34.66
CA SER A 349 -0.46 4.97 -35.26
C SER A 349 -1.70 4.79 -34.37
N PRO A 350 -2.54 5.84 -34.22
CA PRO A 350 -3.86 5.69 -33.60
C PRO A 350 -4.71 4.67 -34.37
N GLY A 351 -5.37 3.76 -33.65
CA GLY A 351 -6.23 2.75 -34.26
C GLY A 351 -6.13 1.35 -33.64
N PRO A 352 -6.66 0.32 -34.30
CA PRO A 352 -6.84 -1.03 -33.75
C PRO A 352 -5.55 -1.70 -33.27
N GLU A 353 -4.43 -1.50 -33.97
CA GLU A 353 -3.13 -2.09 -33.57
C GLU A 353 -2.68 -1.59 -32.19
N SER A 354 -2.92 -0.31 -31.90
CA SER A 354 -2.59 0.28 -30.61
C SER A 354 -3.59 -0.11 -29.51
N GLU A 355 -4.80 -0.58 -29.85
CA GLU A 355 -5.74 -1.13 -28.86
C GLU A 355 -5.18 -2.39 -28.19
N ALA A 356 -4.45 -3.23 -28.94
CA ALA A 356 -3.81 -4.45 -28.42
C ALA A 356 -2.72 -4.16 -27.36
N VAL A 357 -2.05 -3.01 -27.45
CA VAL A 357 -1.09 -2.55 -26.42
C VAL A 357 -1.82 -2.23 -25.11
N GLY A 358 -3.09 -1.82 -25.18
CA GLY A 358 -3.94 -1.56 -24.01
C GLY A 358 -4.05 -2.75 -23.07
N GLU A 359 -4.22 -3.97 -23.58
CA GLU A 359 -4.29 -5.18 -22.76
C GLU A 359 -2.98 -5.45 -21.98
N ILE A 360 -1.84 -5.13 -22.61
CA ILE A 360 -0.52 -5.26 -21.99
C ILE A 360 -0.41 -4.25 -20.85
N ILE A 361 -0.78 -2.98 -21.09
CA ILE A 361 -0.76 -1.91 -20.08
C ILE A 361 -1.70 -2.23 -18.92
N GLU A 362 -2.94 -2.65 -19.19
CA GLU A 362 -3.90 -2.99 -18.14
C GLU A 362 -3.41 -4.16 -17.27
N THR A 363 -2.81 -5.18 -17.90
CA THR A 363 -2.23 -6.30 -17.16
C THR A 363 -1.04 -5.87 -16.31
N PHE A 364 -0.20 -4.95 -16.82
CA PHE A 364 0.87 -4.33 -16.05
C PHE A 364 0.33 -3.54 -14.85
N LEU A 365 -0.71 -2.73 -15.03
CA LEU A 365 -1.33 -1.91 -13.97
C LEU A 365 -1.97 -2.76 -12.85
N LYS A 366 -2.50 -3.94 -13.17
CA LYS A 366 -3.03 -4.89 -12.16
C LYS A 366 -1.96 -5.32 -11.15
N GLY A 367 -0.67 -5.26 -11.51
CA GLY A 367 0.43 -5.56 -10.59
C GLY A 367 0.44 -4.69 -9.33
N PHE A 368 0.09 -3.40 -9.46
CA PHE A 368 0.17 -2.42 -8.37
C PHE A 368 -0.86 -2.62 -7.25
N THR A 369 -1.92 -3.39 -7.52
CA THR A 369 -2.99 -3.69 -6.54
C THR A 369 -3.06 -5.19 -6.19
N SER A 370 -2.12 -5.99 -6.69
CA SER A 370 -2.08 -7.43 -6.49
C SER A 370 -1.19 -7.85 -5.31
N ILE A 371 -1.34 -9.11 -4.87
CA ILE A 371 -0.44 -9.71 -3.88
C ILE A 371 0.94 -9.91 -4.55
N PRO A 372 2.02 -9.32 -4.00
CA PRO A 372 3.32 -9.24 -4.68
C PRO A 372 4.15 -10.52 -4.53
N ILE A 373 3.62 -11.63 -5.03
CA ILE A 373 4.32 -12.92 -5.10
C ILE A 373 4.56 -13.21 -6.56
N ASN A 374 5.83 -13.34 -6.98
CA ASN A 374 6.19 -13.58 -8.36
C ASN A 374 5.92 -15.05 -8.76
N LEU A 375 4.67 -15.33 -9.16
CA LEU A 375 4.26 -16.61 -9.75
C LEU A 375 3.73 -16.36 -11.15
N ARG A 376 4.20 -17.13 -12.14
CA ARG A 376 3.90 -16.89 -13.57
C ARG A 376 2.40 -16.77 -13.91
N TRP A 377 1.53 -17.38 -13.11
CA TRP A 377 0.09 -17.47 -13.34
C TRP A 377 -0.75 -16.43 -12.58
N ASN A 378 -0.21 -15.81 -11.53
CA ASN A 378 -0.97 -14.85 -10.73
C ASN A 378 -0.87 -13.43 -11.31
N ALA A 379 -1.66 -12.50 -10.77
CA ALA A 379 -1.72 -11.12 -11.28
C ALA A 379 -0.36 -10.41 -11.25
N TYR A 380 0.43 -10.60 -10.19
CA TYR A 380 1.74 -9.96 -10.05
C TYR A 380 2.76 -10.50 -11.07
N GLY A 381 2.90 -11.82 -11.21
CA GLY A 381 3.81 -12.41 -12.20
C GLY A 381 3.38 -12.14 -13.65
N LYS A 382 2.08 -12.03 -13.92
CA LYS A 382 1.57 -11.56 -15.23
C LYS A 382 1.90 -10.09 -15.47
N ALA A 383 1.83 -9.23 -14.45
CA ALA A 383 2.19 -7.82 -14.57
C ALA A 383 3.69 -7.65 -14.88
N LEU A 384 4.57 -8.45 -14.28
CA LEU A 384 6.01 -8.48 -14.62
C LEU A 384 6.25 -8.93 -16.07
N GLN A 385 5.54 -9.96 -16.55
CA GLN A 385 5.63 -10.37 -17.97
C GLN A 385 5.13 -9.27 -18.91
N SER A 386 4.07 -8.54 -18.55
CA SER A 386 3.58 -7.40 -19.33
C SER A 386 4.56 -6.24 -19.31
N ARG A 387 5.22 -5.96 -18.18
CA ARG A 387 6.32 -4.99 -18.08
C ARG A 387 7.43 -5.33 -19.08
N ASP A 388 7.85 -6.58 -19.14
CA ASP A 388 8.91 -7.01 -20.07
C ASP A 388 8.50 -6.85 -21.55
N LYS A 389 7.22 -7.09 -21.87
CA LYS A 389 6.67 -6.82 -23.22
C LYS A 389 6.67 -5.33 -23.56
N LEU A 390 6.27 -4.46 -22.62
CA LEU A 390 6.31 -3.01 -22.82
C LEU A 390 7.75 -2.53 -23.03
N LEU A 391 8.69 -3.03 -22.23
CA LEU A 391 10.11 -2.71 -22.39
C LEU A 391 10.64 -3.13 -23.77
N ALA A 392 10.30 -4.34 -24.26
CA ALA A 392 10.69 -4.77 -25.60
C ALA A 392 10.10 -3.88 -26.72
N LEU A 393 8.86 -3.43 -26.54
CA LEU A 393 8.21 -2.50 -27.48
C LEU A 393 8.89 -1.12 -27.47
N ILE A 394 9.28 -0.63 -26.29
CA ILE A 394 10.04 0.61 -26.13
C ILE A 394 11.42 0.49 -26.76
N ASP A 395 12.14 -0.61 -26.53
CA ASP A 395 13.47 -0.85 -27.10
C ASP A 395 13.42 -0.82 -28.63
N LYS A 396 12.41 -1.46 -29.24
CA LYS A 396 12.18 -1.39 -30.68
C LYS A 396 11.90 0.03 -31.15
N ALA A 397 11.06 0.77 -30.41
CA ALA A 397 10.71 2.14 -30.77
C ALA A 397 11.92 3.07 -30.73
N ILE A 398 12.80 2.95 -29.72
CA ILE A 398 14.04 3.74 -29.61
C ILE A 398 14.91 3.54 -30.86
N VAL A 399 15.12 2.29 -31.29
CA VAL A 399 15.90 1.98 -32.49
C VAL A 399 15.27 2.61 -33.74
N GLN A 400 13.94 2.49 -33.89
CA GLN A 400 13.22 3.05 -35.03
C GLN A 400 13.32 4.58 -35.08
N HIS A 401 13.18 5.27 -33.94
CA HIS A 401 13.27 6.73 -33.87
C HIS A 401 14.68 7.25 -34.15
N ARG A 402 15.71 6.48 -33.82
CA ARG A 402 17.10 6.82 -34.18
C ARG A 402 17.34 6.70 -35.68
N GLN A 403 16.68 5.77 -36.37
CA GLN A 403 16.78 5.60 -37.82
C GLN A 403 15.89 6.60 -38.58
N GLN A 404 14.70 6.86 -38.07
CA GLN A 404 13.71 7.75 -38.65
C GLN A 404 13.13 8.65 -37.56
N PRO A 405 13.70 9.85 -37.38
CA PRO A 405 13.21 10.80 -36.37
C PRO A 405 11.75 11.15 -36.57
N GLN A 406 10.99 11.12 -35.48
CA GLN A 406 9.58 11.52 -35.43
C GLN A 406 9.40 12.70 -34.48
N SER A 407 8.28 13.41 -34.61
CA SER A 407 7.94 14.59 -33.78
C SER A 407 7.09 14.25 -32.56
N ASP A 408 6.98 12.97 -32.20
CA ASP A 408 6.27 12.50 -31.02
C ASP A 408 7.08 12.75 -29.73
N MET A 409 6.59 12.28 -28.58
CA MET A 409 7.27 12.52 -27.31
C MET A 409 8.58 11.75 -27.21
N LEU A 410 8.64 10.53 -27.74
CA LEU A 410 9.89 9.75 -27.76
C LEU A 410 10.96 10.44 -28.62
N GLY A 411 10.60 10.91 -29.81
CA GLY A 411 11.49 11.67 -30.68
C GLY A 411 12.01 12.96 -30.03
N LEU A 412 11.16 13.65 -29.27
CA LEU A 412 11.62 14.79 -28.45
C LEU A 412 12.55 14.34 -27.32
N LEU A 413 12.21 13.31 -26.54
CA LEU A 413 13.06 12.82 -25.44
C LEU A 413 14.45 12.34 -25.91
N LEU A 414 14.58 11.88 -27.16
CA LEU A 414 15.87 11.54 -27.78
C LEU A 414 16.73 12.76 -28.14
N THR A 415 16.11 13.92 -28.37
CA THR A 415 16.78 15.11 -28.92
C THR A 415 16.97 16.23 -27.90
N VAL A 416 16.13 16.29 -26.85
CA VAL A 416 16.26 17.28 -25.77
C VAL A 416 17.62 17.17 -25.05
N ARG A 417 18.07 18.31 -24.53
CA ARG A 417 19.31 18.46 -23.79
C ARG A 417 19.01 19.20 -22.50
N GLY A 418 19.65 18.80 -21.40
CA GLY A 418 19.64 19.57 -20.18
C GLY A 418 20.41 20.88 -20.34
N GLU A 419 20.28 21.78 -19.36
CA GLU A 419 21.03 23.05 -19.31
C GLU A 419 22.56 22.84 -19.38
N ASP A 420 23.05 21.71 -18.87
CA ASP A 420 24.46 21.29 -18.91
C ASP A 420 24.85 20.55 -20.21
N GLY A 421 23.95 20.50 -21.20
CA GLY A 421 24.12 19.76 -22.44
C GLY A 421 23.92 18.24 -22.29
N SER A 422 23.56 17.74 -21.10
CA SER A 422 23.41 16.30 -20.87
C SER A 422 22.16 15.73 -21.55
N THR A 423 22.18 14.42 -21.79
CA THR A 423 21.09 13.64 -22.39
C THR A 423 20.65 12.51 -21.47
N LEU A 424 19.50 11.92 -21.78
CA LEU A 424 19.15 10.60 -21.26
C LEU A 424 19.92 9.54 -22.03
N THR A 425 20.53 8.59 -21.31
CA THR A 425 21.06 7.37 -21.93
C THR A 425 19.91 6.48 -22.42
N ASP A 426 20.17 5.51 -23.28
CA ASP A 426 19.13 4.58 -23.76
C ASP A 426 18.46 3.83 -22.61
N GLU A 427 19.24 3.44 -21.58
CA GLU A 427 18.70 2.79 -20.39
C GLU A 427 17.83 3.73 -19.56
N GLN A 428 18.24 5.00 -19.41
CA GLN A 428 17.42 6.00 -18.72
C GLN A 428 16.13 6.23 -19.50
N LEU A 429 16.22 6.48 -20.80
CA LEU A 429 15.07 6.70 -21.68
C LEU A 429 14.09 5.52 -21.63
N ARG A 430 14.58 4.28 -21.73
CA ARG A 430 13.79 3.05 -21.62
C ARG A 430 12.96 3.01 -20.33
N ARG A 431 13.60 3.28 -19.20
CA ARG A 431 12.95 3.27 -17.87
C ARG A 431 11.94 4.41 -17.72
N GLU A 432 12.29 5.61 -18.19
CA GLU A 432 11.39 6.76 -18.11
C GLU A 432 10.17 6.61 -19.01
N VAL A 433 10.32 6.06 -20.21
CA VAL A 433 9.20 5.78 -21.10
C VAL A 433 8.27 4.72 -20.49
N LEU A 434 8.79 3.66 -19.85
CA LEU A 434 7.96 2.70 -19.13
C LEU A 434 7.12 3.38 -18.02
N HIS A 435 7.74 4.27 -17.24
CA HIS A 435 7.02 5.08 -16.25
C HIS A 435 5.96 5.99 -16.89
N LEU A 436 6.25 6.59 -18.05
CA LEU A 436 5.28 7.42 -18.76
C LEU A 436 4.09 6.60 -19.31
N PHE A 437 4.29 5.35 -19.70
CA PHE A 437 3.19 4.43 -20.02
C PHE A 437 2.26 4.21 -18.82
N PHE A 438 2.82 4.00 -17.62
CA PHE A 438 2.04 3.91 -16.38
C PHE A 438 1.24 5.19 -16.13
N ALA A 439 1.92 6.34 -16.16
CA ALA A 439 1.35 7.61 -15.75
C ALA A 439 0.32 8.15 -16.75
N ALA A 440 0.63 8.12 -18.05
CA ALA A 440 -0.20 8.70 -19.09
C ALA A 440 -1.48 7.88 -19.31
N TYR A 441 -1.38 6.55 -19.33
CA TYR A 441 -2.55 5.70 -19.58
C TYR A 441 -3.66 5.96 -18.56
N GLY A 442 -3.36 5.88 -17.26
CA GLY A 442 -4.33 6.22 -16.21
C GLY A 442 -4.80 7.67 -16.32
N GLY A 443 -3.85 8.61 -16.46
CA GLY A 443 -4.11 10.04 -16.53
C GLY A 443 -5.14 10.44 -17.59
N ILE A 444 -5.00 9.89 -18.82
CA ILE A 444 -5.82 10.24 -19.97
C ILE A 444 -7.26 9.72 -19.80
N TYR A 445 -7.47 8.41 -19.69
CA TYR A 445 -8.84 7.88 -19.75
C TYR A 445 -9.70 8.37 -18.59
N ILE A 446 -9.11 8.55 -17.39
CA ILE A 446 -9.83 9.02 -16.21
C ILE A 446 -10.25 10.47 -16.40
N SER A 447 -9.32 11.34 -16.82
CA SER A 447 -9.61 12.77 -17.00
C SER A 447 -10.68 12.99 -18.06
N LEU A 448 -10.64 12.23 -19.16
CA LEU A 448 -11.63 12.34 -20.23
C LEU A 448 -12.98 11.72 -19.83
N THR A 449 -12.99 10.65 -19.04
CA THR A 449 -14.23 10.10 -18.45
C THR A 449 -14.92 11.15 -17.59
N TYR A 450 -14.18 11.81 -16.70
CA TYR A 450 -14.74 12.82 -15.80
C TYR A 450 -15.11 14.11 -16.52
N LEU A 451 -14.38 14.50 -17.57
CA LEU A 451 -14.79 15.60 -18.44
C LEU A 451 -16.19 15.36 -19.01
N SER A 452 -16.41 14.20 -19.63
CA SER A 452 -17.67 13.88 -20.29
C SER A 452 -18.82 13.66 -19.30
N LEU A 453 -18.56 13.03 -18.16
CA LEU A 453 -19.51 12.92 -17.06
C LEU A 453 -19.94 14.30 -16.54
N THR A 454 -18.97 15.17 -16.26
CA THR A 454 -19.24 16.50 -15.70
C THR A 454 -20.04 17.36 -16.67
N LEU A 455 -19.65 17.40 -17.94
CA LEU A 455 -20.38 18.16 -18.95
C LEU A 455 -21.81 17.63 -19.14
N ALA A 456 -22.03 16.31 -19.00
CA ALA A 456 -23.38 15.74 -19.05
C ALA A 456 -24.23 16.11 -17.83
N GLN A 457 -23.64 16.15 -16.64
CA GLN A 457 -24.33 16.45 -15.37
C GLN A 457 -24.59 17.94 -15.16
N HIS A 458 -23.87 18.80 -15.86
CA HIS A 458 -23.92 20.26 -15.72
C HIS A 458 -24.19 20.96 -17.07
N PRO A 459 -25.44 20.93 -17.57
CA PRO A 459 -25.79 21.56 -18.85
C PRO A 459 -25.43 23.04 -18.95
N GLU A 460 -25.47 23.77 -17.83
CA GLU A 460 -25.07 25.17 -17.75
C GLU A 460 -23.57 25.37 -17.98
N ILE A 461 -22.74 24.47 -17.44
CA ILE A 461 -21.29 24.46 -17.65
C ILE A 461 -21.00 24.08 -19.10
N MET A 462 -21.69 23.06 -19.63
CA MET A 462 -21.55 22.64 -21.02
C MET A 462 -21.93 23.74 -22.01
N SER A 463 -23.05 24.44 -21.77
CA SER A 463 -23.51 25.54 -22.61
C SER A 463 -22.49 26.69 -22.65
N ARG A 464 -22.00 27.11 -21.48
CA ARG A 464 -20.96 28.15 -21.39
C ARG A 464 -19.65 27.73 -22.04
N ALA A 465 -19.23 26.48 -21.85
CA ALA A 465 -18.05 25.92 -22.50
C ALA A 465 -18.20 25.90 -24.03
N ARG A 466 -19.37 25.54 -24.53
CA ARG A 466 -19.68 25.58 -25.98
C ARG A 466 -19.64 27.01 -26.53
N GLN A 467 -20.14 28.00 -25.80
CA GLN A 467 -20.02 29.42 -26.19
C GLN A 467 -18.56 29.84 -26.34
N GLU A 468 -17.70 29.49 -25.37
CA GLU A 468 -16.26 29.77 -25.45
C GLU A 468 -15.61 29.08 -26.66
N VAL A 469 -15.92 27.80 -26.89
CA VAL A 469 -15.40 27.06 -28.05
C VAL A 469 -15.84 27.71 -29.36
N ASN A 470 -17.11 28.10 -29.49
CA ASN A 470 -17.61 28.77 -30.70
C ASN A 470 -16.96 30.14 -30.95
N GLN A 471 -16.54 30.83 -29.90
CA GLN A 471 -15.89 32.14 -30.02
C GLN A 471 -14.41 32.02 -30.41
N TYR A 472 -13.66 31.12 -29.77
CA TYR A 472 -12.18 31.09 -29.88
C TYR A 472 -11.64 29.92 -30.69
N ALA A 473 -12.42 28.86 -30.90
CA ALA A 473 -12.04 27.68 -31.65
C ALA A 473 -13.24 27.08 -32.41
N PRO A 474 -13.93 27.83 -33.30
CA PRO A 474 -15.15 27.36 -33.97
C PRO A 474 -14.91 26.19 -34.94
N SER A 475 -13.75 26.16 -35.60
CA SER A 475 -13.44 25.19 -36.66
C SER A 475 -11.94 25.02 -36.86
N GLY A 476 -11.55 24.08 -37.71
CA GLY A 476 -10.14 23.84 -38.08
C GLY A 476 -9.33 23.09 -37.02
N SER A 477 -8.06 22.83 -37.36
CA SER A 477 -7.08 22.24 -36.45
C SER A 477 -6.74 23.20 -35.32
N LEU A 478 -6.33 22.64 -34.19
CA LEU A 478 -5.95 23.38 -33.00
C LEU A 478 -4.44 23.61 -32.95
N ASN A 479 -4.04 24.69 -32.30
CA ASN A 479 -2.66 24.93 -31.86
C ASN A 479 -2.65 25.38 -30.40
N PHE A 480 -1.47 25.40 -29.79
CA PHE A 480 -1.34 25.69 -28.37
C PHE A 480 -1.79 27.12 -28.04
N ALA A 481 -1.53 28.10 -28.90
CA ALA A 481 -1.96 29.49 -28.69
C ALA A 481 -3.49 29.63 -28.65
N GLN A 482 -4.23 28.94 -29.53
CA GLN A 482 -5.69 28.88 -29.48
C GLN A 482 -6.17 28.25 -28.18
N LEU A 483 -5.52 27.15 -27.75
CA LEU A 483 -5.85 26.53 -26.48
C LEU A 483 -5.64 27.50 -25.32
N GLN A 484 -4.64 28.38 -25.33
CA GLN A 484 -4.45 29.36 -24.24
C GLN A 484 -5.64 30.32 -24.07
N ASN A 485 -6.37 30.63 -25.15
CA ASN A 485 -7.54 31.52 -25.11
C ASN A 485 -8.80 30.87 -24.52
N LEU A 486 -8.84 29.54 -24.41
CA LEU A 486 -9.98 28.81 -23.84
C LEU A 486 -9.90 28.79 -22.30
N VAL A 487 -10.11 29.95 -21.68
CA VAL A 487 -9.90 30.20 -20.24
C VAL A 487 -10.89 29.40 -19.37
N TYR A 488 -12.14 29.31 -19.77
CA TYR A 488 -13.18 28.57 -19.05
C TYR A 488 -12.96 27.06 -19.16
N LEU A 489 -12.53 26.53 -20.30
CA LEU A 489 -12.10 25.13 -20.39
C LEU A 489 -10.88 24.84 -19.50
N LYS A 490 -9.95 25.81 -19.31
CA LYS A 490 -8.88 25.66 -18.31
C LYS A 490 -9.45 25.57 -16.88
N GLN A 491 -10.44 26.40 -16.54
CA GLN A 491 -11.11 26.36 -15.24
C GLN A 491 -11.79 24.99 -15.00
N ILE A 492 -12.49 24.46 -16.00
CA ILE A 492 -13.09 23.12 -15.96
C ILE A 492 -12.00 22.06 -15.75
N ALA A 493 -10.91 22.11 -16.51
CA ALA A 493 -9.79 21.16 -16.38
C ALA A 493 -9.14 21.19 -14.98
N TYR A 494 -9.13 22.34 -14.31
CA TYR A 494 -8.59 22.46 -12.96
C TYR A 494 -9.59 21.94 -11.92
N GLU A 495 -10.87 22.29 -12.04
CA GLU A 495 -11.91 21.79 -11.14
C GLU A 495 -12.12 20.28 -11.28
N LEU A 496 -12.02 19.71 -12.49
CA LEU A 496 -12.02 18.26 -12.70
C LEU A 496 -10.97 17.55 -11.86
N ARG A 497 -9.75 18.08 -11.84
CA ARG A 497 -8.63 17.48 -11.11
C ARG A 497 -8.69 17.72 -9.61
N ARG A 498 -9.36 18.78 -9.16
CA ARG A 498 -9.66 19.02 -7.74
C ARG A 498 -10.75 18.07 -7.24
N PHE A 499 -11.86 17.99 -7.97
CA PHE A 499 -13.07 17.25 -7.61
C PHE A 499 -12.88 15.74 -7.77
N TYR A 500 -12.28 15.31 -8.88
CA TYR A 500 -11.96 13.91 -9.18
C TYR A 500 -10.45 13.68 -9.23
N PRO A 501 -9.74 13.84 -8.10
CA PRO A 501 -8.30 13.61 -8.09
C PRO A 501 -8.02 12.13 -8.35
N ILE A 502 -7.12 11.87 -9.30
CA ILE A 502 -6.74 10.51 -9.67
C ILE A 502 -6.07 9.78 -8.49
N ASN A 503 -5.29 10.51 -7.70
CA ASN A 503 -4.51 9.96 -6.61
C ASN A 503 -4.98 10.48 -5.25
N ALA A 504 -5.17 9.56 -4.31
CA ALA A 504 -5.47 9.89 -2.92
C ALA A 504 -4.32 10.61 -2.21
N ALA A 505 -3.10 10.19 -2.51
CA ALA A 505 -1.86 10.63 -1.90
C ALA A 505 -0.69 10.55 -2.89
N THR A 506 0.43 11.16 -2.55
CA THR A 506 1.68 11.11 -3.32
C THR A 506 2.31 9.71 -3.28
N PHE A 507 3.32 9.48 -4.12
CA PHE A 507 4.33 8.45 -3.82
C PHE A 507 4.93 8.66 -2.42
N PHE A 508 5.37 7.57 -1.80
CA PHE A 508 5.92 7.62 -0.45
C PHE A 508 7.23 8.41 -0.41
N GLY A 509 7.44 9.10 0.71
CA GLY A 509 8.72 9.60 1.17
C GLY A 509 9.25 8.81 2.37
N LEU A 510 10.52 9.01 2.68
CA LEU A 510 11.21 8.48 3.85
C LEU A 510 11.82 9.65 4.62
N VAL A 511 11.65 9.68 5.93
CA VAL A 511 12.27 10.69 6.80
C VAL A 511 13.79 10.43 6.87
N LYS A 512 14.59 11.35 6.33
CA LYS A 512 16.05 11.25 6.23
C LYS A 512 16.75 11.41 7.58
N LYS A 513 16.27 12.36 8.38
CA LYS A 513 16.76 12.71 9.70
C LYS A 513 15.58 13.07 10.60
N GLU A 514 15.71 12.80 11.89
CA GLU A 514 14.70 13.21 12.86
C GLU A 514 14.50 14.72 12.79
N THR A 515 13.24 15.15 12.84
CA THR A 515 12.84 16.55 12.75
C THR A 515 11.57 16.78 13.56
N GLN A 516 11.06 18.01 13.58
CA GLN A 516 9.82 18.37 14.23
C GLN A 516 8.92 19.13 13.25
N PHE A 517 7.62 18.89 13.35
CA PHE A 517 6.60 19.67 12.69
C PHE A 517 5.53 20.02 13.72
N GLN A 518 5.31 21.31 13.92
CA GLN A 518 4.51 21.82 15.05
C GLN A 518 5.07 21.27 16.37
N ASN A 519 4.24 20.69 17.22
CA ASN A 519 4.63 20.04 18.47
C ASN A 519 4.95 18.55 18.32
N PHE A 520 4.99 18.02 17.09
CA PHE A 520 5.22 16.60 16.85
C PHE A 520 6.64 16.30 16.37
N ARG A 521 7.28 15.34 17.02
CA ARG A 521 8.51 14.68 16.57
C ARG A 521 8.21 13.78 15.37
N ILE A 522 9.01 13.92 14.33
CA ILE A 522 8.95 13.16 13.08
C ILE A 522 10.18 12.24 13.05
N PRO A 523 10.04 10.95 13.40
CA PRO A 523 11.19 10.08 13.60
C PRO A 523 11.88 9.72 12.29
N GLN A 524 13.21 9.59 12.34
CA GLN A 524 14.01 9.12 11.23
C GLN A 524 13.54 7.72 10.75
N SER A 525 13.68 7.47 9.44
CA SER A 525 13.35 6.20 8.77
C SER A 525 11.87 5.81 8.75
N TRP A 526 10.97 6.66 9.26
CA TRP A 526 9.54 6.48 9.05
C TRP A 526 9.16 6.85 7.62
N GLY A 527 8.14 6.19 7.09
CA GLY A 527 7.54 6.58 5.83
C GLY A 527 6.75 7.88 5.97
N ALA A 528 6.54 8.58 4.87
CA ALA A 528 5.77 9.81 4.82
C ALA A 528 4.95 9.88 3.53
N VAL A 529 3.77 10.50 3.57
CA VAL A 529 2.93 10.74 2.38
C VAL A 529 2.25 12.10 2.45
N GLY A 530 2.11 12.77 1.31
CA GLY A 530 1.25 13.94 1.17
C GLY A 530 -0.16 13.53 0.72
N GLY A 531 -1.21 13.88 1.46
CA GLY A 531 -2.58 13.55 1.08
C GLY A 531 -3.15 14.51 0.04
N ILE A 532 -3.22 14.09 -1.21
CA ILE A 532 -3.66 14.91 -2.36
C ILE A 532 -5.17 15.18 -2.29
N HIS A 533 -5.98 14.11 -2.32
CA HIS A 533 -7.44 14.23 -2.36
C HIS A 533 -7.95 15.07 -1.19
N THR A 534 -7.53 14.71 0.03
CA THR A 534 -8.05 15.35 1.24
C THR A 534 -7.64 16.82 1.33
N THR A 535 -6.41 17.19 0.93
CA THR A 535 -5.97 18.60 0.91
C THR A 535 -6.87 19.46 0.01
N MET A 536 -7.27 18.93 -1.14
CA MET A 536 -8.14 19.63 -2.10
C MET A 536 -9.64 19.59 -1.77
N HIS A 537 -9.99 18.97 -0.64
CA HIS A 537 -11.36 18.87 -0.11
C HIS A 537 -11.49 19.52 1.28
N ILE A 538 -10.51 20.31 1.72
CA ILE A 538 -10.59 21.08 2.97
C ILE A 538 -11.60 22.23 2.76
N PRO A 539 -12.74 22.26 3.49
CA PRO A 539 -13.80 23.25 3.27
C PRO A 539 -13.36 24.71 3.49
N GLN A 540 -12.36 24.93 4.36
CA GLN A 540 -11.80 26.25 4.64
C GLN A 540 -11.01 26.82 3.45
N ILE A 541 -10.56 25.96 2.53
CA ILE A 541 -9.79 26.33 1.33
C ILE A 541 -10.68 26.27 0.08
N PHE A 542 -11.48 25.20 -0.03
CA PHE A 542 -12.45 24.98 -1.10
C PHE A 542 -13.85 24.87 -0.49
N PRO A 543 -14.58 25.98 -0.29
CA PRO A 543 -15.93 25.98 0.28
C PRO A 543 -16.88 25.10 -0.54
N GLU A 544 -17.75 24.32 0.09
CA GLU A 544 -18.59 23.33 -0.62
C GLU A 544 -17.76 22.37 -1.51
N PRO A 545 -16.80 21.62 -0.94
CA PRO A 545 -15.83 20.86 -1.73
C PRO A 545 -16.45 19.75 -2.58
N GLU A 546 -17.66 19.32 -2.24
CA GLU A 546 -18.47 18.32 -2.95
C GLU A 546 -19.30 18.92 -4.10
N SER A 547 -19.18 20.24 -4.36
CA SER A 547 -19.83 20.94 -5.48
C SER A 547 -18.83 21.29 -6.57
N PHE A 548 -19.10 20.86 -7.80
CA PHE A 548 -18.25 21.13 -8.97
C PHE A 548 -18.42 22.58 -9.44
N GLN A 549 -17.40 23.42 -9.22
CA GLN A 549 -17.45 24.86 -9.52
C GLN A 549 -16.19 25.33 -10.25
N PRO A 550 -16.20 25.42 -11.60
CA PRO A 550 -15.05 25.91 -12.38
C PRO A 550 -14.57 27.30 -11.94
N CYS A 551 -15.49 28.16 -11.49
CA CYS A 551 -15.17 29.53 -11.10
C CYS A 551 -14.19 29.65 -9.93
N ARG A 552 -13.91 28.58 -9.17
CA ARG A 552 -12.82 28.55 -8.17
C ARG A 552 -11.45 28.84 -8.78
N PHE A 553 -11.29 28.47 -10.06
CA PHE A 553 -10.05 28.62 -10.81
C PHE A 553 -10.02 29.84 -11.72
N ALA A 554 -10.95 30.79 -11.52
CA ALA A 554 -10.78 32.14 -12.06
C ALA A 554 -9.44 32.72 -11.57
N THR A 555 -8.73 33.44 -12.44
CA THR A 555 -7.31 33.84 -12.24
C THR A 555 -7.05 34.44 -10.86
N GLU A 556 -7.83 35.44 -10.45
CA GLU A 556 -7.66 36.13 -9.17
C GLU A 556 -7.94 35.21 -7.97
N LYS A 557 -9.01 34.42 -8.03
CA LYS A 557 -9.37 33.47 -6.97
C LYS A 557 -8.31 32.40 -6.81
N PHE A 558 -7.81 31.84 -7.92
CA PHE A 558 -6.77 30.83 -7.89
C PHE A 558 -5.45 31.38 -7.32
N ALA A 559 -5.07 32.60 -7.72
CA ALA A 559 -3.87 33.27 -7.22
C ALA A 559 -3.94 33.57 -5.72
N SER A 560 -5.14 33.71 -5.15
CA SER A 560 -5.34 33.96 -3.72
C SER A 560 -5.26 32.71 -2.83
N LEU A 561 -5.24 31.49 -3.42
CA LEU A 561 -5.16 30.27 -2.64
C LEU A 561 -3.78 30.14 -1.95
N PRO A 562 -3.73 29.62 -0.71
CA PRO A 562 -2.45 29.32 -0.07
C PRO A 562 -1.61 28.36 -0.93
N GLU A 563 -0.28 28.51 -0.88
CA GLU A 563 0.62 27.63 -1.61
C GLU A 563 0.38 26.16 -1.26
N ASN A 564 0.47 25.26 -2.25
CA ASN A 564 0.22 23.82 -2.07
C ASN A 564 -1.19 23.46 -1.57
N SER A 565 -2.18 24.35 -1.76
CA SER A 565 -3.61 24.03 -1.60
C SER A 565 -4.17 23.21 -2.77
N TYR A 566 -3.70 23.48 -3.98
CA TYR A 566 -4.09 22.77 -5.20
C TYR A 566 -2.94 21.87 -5.66
N VAL A 567 -3.02 20.58 -5.33
CA VAL A 567 -1.94 19.60 -5.51
C VAL A 567 -2.38 18.32 -6.24
N PRO A 568 -3.21 18.38 -7.30
CA PRO A 568 -3.78 17.19 -7.93
C PRO A 568 -2.74 16.24 -8.51
N HIS A 569 -1.54 16.74 -8.76
CA HIS A 569 -0.41 15.99 -9.30
C HIS A 569 0.84 16.11 -8.42
N GLY A 570 0.63 16.26 -7.11
CA GLY A 570 1.66 16.69 -6.17
C GLY A 570 1.79 18.21 -6.11
N GLY A 571 2.65 18.68 -5.22
CA GLY A 571 2.92 20.11 -5.00
C GLY A 571 4.40 20.45 -5.19
N GLY A 572 4.75 21.70 -4.90
CA GLY A 572 6.10 22.25 -5.04
C GLY A 572 6.45 22.71 -6.46
N ALA A 573 7.73 23.07 -6.65
CA ALA A 573 8.27 23.54 -7.92
C ALA A 573 8.20 22.48 -9.03
N ARG A 574 8.21 22.91 -10.30
CA ARG A 574 8.12 22.00 -11.47
C ARG A 574 9.28 21.01 -11.52
N GLU A 575 10.46 21.42 -11.08
CA GLU A 575 11.70 20.63 -11.02
C GLU A 575 11.75 19.68 -9.81
N SER A 576 10.76 19.73 -8.94
CA SER A 576 10.59 18.82 -7.81
C SER A 576 9.77 17.58 -8.22
N HIS A 577 9.14 16.90 -7.26
CA HIS A 577 8.33 15.69 -7.50
C HIS A 577 6.93 15.97 -8.05
N ARG A 578 6.63 17.21 -8.44
CA ARG A 578 5.40 17.57 -9.15
C ARG A 578 5.36 16.91 -10.53
N CYS A 579 4.22 16.35 -10.95
CA CYS A 579 4.12 15.64 -12.24
C CYS A 579 4.56 16.50 -13.44
N PRO A 580 5.43 15.99 -14.34
CA PRO A 580 5.81 16.75 -15.53
C PRO A 580 4.63 16.98 -16.49
N GLY A 581 3.73 15.99 -16.62
CA GLY A 581 2.61 15.98 -17.55
C GLY A 581 1.34 16.75 -17.14
N GLU A 582 1.38 17.58 -16.10
CA GLU A 582 0.18 18.30 -15.63
C GLU A 582 -0.38 19.30 -16.66
N ASP A 583 0.48 19.84 -17.52
CA ASP A 583 0.09 20.75 -18.61
C ASP A 583 -0.43 19.95 -19.80
N LEU A 584 0.19 18.81 -20.10
CA LEU A 584 -0.28 17.89 -21.14
C LEU A 584 -1.72 17.43 -20.86
N ILE A 585 -2.06 17.07 -19.60
CA ILE A 585 -3.44 16.67 -19.31
C ILE A 585 -4.43 17.83 -19.46
N THR A 586 -4.00 19.06 -19.20
CA THR A 586 -4.81 20.25 -19.47
C THR A 586 -5.03 20.42 -20.98
N VAL A 587 -3.98 20.25 -21.80
CA VAL A 587 -4.08 20.26 -23.27
C VAL A 587 -5.04 19.17 -23.76
N LEU A 588 -4.90 17.94 -23.28
CA LEU A 588 -5.73 16.79 -23.65
C LEU A 588 -7.22 17.00 -23.32
N ILE A 589 -7.52 17.55 -22.15
CA ILE A 589 -8.90 17.90 -21.77
C ILE A 589 -9.46 18.94 -22.73
N LYS A 590 -8.69 19.98 -23.07
CA LYS A 590 -9.15 21.10 -23.92
C LYS A 590 -9.33 20.68 -25.38
N VAL A 591 -8.26 20.15 -25.99
CA VAL A 591 -8.29 18.88 -26.74
C VAL A 591 -9.67 18.32 -27.10
N MET A 592 -10.02 17.33 -26.29
CA MET A 592 -11.23 16.56 -26.37
C MET A 592 -12.50 17.41 -26.21
N ALA A 593 -12.50 18.38 -25.29
CA ALA A 593 -13.65 19.24 -25.04
C ALA A 593 -14.04 20.06 -26.28
N VAL A 594 -13.06 20.63 -26.99
CA VAL A 594 -13.34 21.39 -28.24
C VAL A 594 -14.03 20.48 -29.26
N HIS A 595 -13.48 19.29 -29.52
CA HIS A 595 -14.04 18.37 -30.51
C HIS A 595 -15.42 17.84 -30.12
N LEU A 596 -15.64 17.54 -28.83
CA LEU A 596 -16.96 17.19 -28.30
C LEU A 596 -17.96 18.33 -28.47
N LEU A 597 -17.61 19.54 -28.04
CA LEU A 597 -18.53 20.68 -27.95
C LEU A 597 -18.86 21.29 -29.32
N ARG A 598 -17.98 21.16 -30.32
CA ARG A 598 -18.23 21.60 -31.71
C ARG A 598 -19.35 20.81 -32.38
N ARG A 599 -19.34 19.47 -32.23
CA ARG A 599 -20.06 18.56 -33.13
C ARG A 599 -21.07 17.65 -32.46
N TYR A 600 -21.00 17.45 -31.14
CA TYR A 600 -21.73 16.36 -30.51
C TYR A 600 -22.57 16.81 -29.32
N ASN A 601 -23.64 16.07 -29.07
CA ASN A 601 -24.44 16.10 -27.87
C ASN A 601 -24.55 14.68 -27.32
N TRP A 602 -24.79 14.56 -26.02
CA TRP A 602 -24.93 13.27 -25.38
C TRP A 602 -25.82 13.33 -24.15
N GLU A 603 -26.38 12.18 -23.81
CA GLU A 603 -27.21 11.99 -22.62
C GLU A 603 -26.76 10.72 -21.89
N LEU A 604 -26.74 10.78 -20.56
CA LEU A 604 -26.46 9.63 -19.72
C LEU A 604 -27.79 8.95 -19.35
N PRO A 605 -28.09 7.73 -19.85
CA PRO A 605 -29.23 6.97 -19.36
C PRO A 605 -29.07 6.66 -17.85
N PRO A 606 -30.17 6.33 -17.14
CA PRO A 606 -30.11 5.94 -15.73
C PRO A 606 -29.11 4.79 -15.50
N GLN A 607 -28.19 5.00 -14.57
CA GLN A 607 -27.09 4.08 -14.27
C GLN A 607 -26.48 4.39 -12.91
N ASN A 608 -25.68 3.48 -12.36
CA ASN A 608 -24.94 3.70 -11.13
C ASN A 608 -23.63 4.47 -11.39
N LEU A 609 -23.62 5.75 -10.99
CA LEU A 609 -22.47 6.65 -11.09
C LEU A 609 -21.57 6.65 -9.84
N GLU A 610 -21.85 5.80 -8.84
CA GLU A 610 -20.94 5.62 -7.71
C GLU A 610 -19.57 5.16 -8.22
N LEU A 611 -18.52 5.70 -7.61
CA LEU A 611 -17.16 5.31 -7.95
C LEU A 611 -16.85 3.91 -7.43
N ASN A 612 -16.14 3.12 -8.22
CA ASN A 612 -15.55 1.87 -7.77
C ASN A 612 -14.32 2.12 -6.89
N ARG A 613 -13.82 1.04 -6.27
CA ARG A 613 -12.68 1.05 -5.33
C ARG A 613 -11.37 0.62 -5.99
N ASN A 614 -11.26 0.80 -7.30
CA ASN A 614 -10.04 0.45 -8.03
C ASN A 614 -8.92 1.46 -7.73
N LEU A 615 -7.70 1.15 -8.17
CA LEU A 615 -6.55 2.07 -8.09
C LEU A 615 -6.90 3.47 -8.61
N PHE A 616 -7.70 3.48 -9.67
CA PHE A 616 -8.23 4.65 -10.35
C PHE A 616 -9.77 4.58 -10.26
N PRO A 617 -10.38 5.30 -9.30
CA PRO A 617 -11.83 5.29 -9.13
C PRO A 617 -12.52 5.84 -10.37
N ILE A 618 -13.57 5.14 -10.82
CA ILE A 618 -14.42 5.49 -11.95
C ILE A 618 -15.86 5.00 -11.71
N PRO A 619 -16.89 5.54 -12.39
CA PRO A 619 -18.27 5.04 -12.30
C PRO A 619 -18.40 3.53 -12.48
N ARG A 620 -19.25 2.87 -11.67
CA ARG A 620 -19.43 1.41 -11.66
C ARG A 620 -20.03 0.83 -12.94
N ASP A 621 -20.97 1.54 -13.57
CA ASP A 621 -21.69 1.06 -14.75
C ASP A 621 -21.00 1.43 -16.09
N ASP A 622 -19.68 1.67 -16.06
CA ASP A 622 -18.85 1.98 -17.23
C ASP A 622 -19.24 3.24 -18.03
N LEU A 623 -20.06 4.11 -17.45
CA LEU A 623 -20.54 5.37 -18.02
C LEU A 623 -21.26 5.15 -19.37
N LYS A 624 -22.42 4.50 -19.33
CA LYS A 624 -23.32 4.32 -20.47
C LYS A 624 -23.76 5.68 -21.02
N VAL A 625 -23.84 5.81 -22.34
CA VAL A 625 -24.12 7.08 -23.02
C VAL A 625 -24.95 6.85 -24.28
N LYS A 626 -25.88 7.77 -24.56
CA LYS A 626 -26.45 8.01 -25.89
C LYS A 626 -25.72 9.19 -26.51
N PHE A 627 -25.08 8.99 -27.65
CA PHE A 627 -24.18 9.93 -28.29
C PHE A 627 -24.65 10.24 -29.71
N GLY A 628 -24.64 11.51 -30.10
CA GLY A 628 -25.08 11.91 -31.44
C GLY A 628 -24.60 13.29 -31.83
N THR A 629 -24.88 13.69 -33.07
CA THR A 629 -24.47 14.98 -33.60
C THR A 629 -25.33 16.12 -33.06
N TYR A 630 -24.69 17.24 -32.78
CA TYR A 630 -25.35 18.48 -32.41
C TYR A 630 -25.84 19.18 -33.68
N THR A 631 -27.14 19.12 -33.95
CA THR A 631 -27.77 19.78 -35.11
C THR A 631 -28.48 21.07 -34.70
N GLU A 632 -28.74 21.97 -35.65
CA GLU A 632 -29.41 23.26 -35.37
C GLU A 632 -30.82 23.12 -34.77
N ASN A 633 -31.54 22.02 -35.05
CA ASN A 633 -32.83 21.73 -34.43
C ASN A 633 -32.74 21.48 -32.91
N THR A 634 -31.55 21.17 -32.38
CA THR A 634 -31.30 21.05 -30.94
C THR A 634 -31.08 22.41 -30.27
N LYS A 635 -30.84 23.50 -31.02
CA LYS A 635 -30.72 24.88 -30.46
C LYS A 635 -32.04 25.36 -29.84
N GLN A 636 -33.19 24.98 -30.41
CA GLN A 636 -34.52 25.44 -29.98
C GLN A 636 -35.11 24.71 -28.78
N LYS A 637 -34.58 23.54 -28.39
CA LYS A 637 -35.08 22.78 -27.23
C LYS A 637 -34.42 23.17 -25.89
N VAL A 638 -33.36 23.96 -25.94
CA VAL A 638 -32.53 24.32 -24.76
C VAL A 638 -32.54 25.84 -24.49
N SER A 639 -33.10 26.65 -25.40
CA SER A 639 -33.54 28.03 -25.13
C SER A 639 -34.94 28.03 -24.56
#